data_AF-A0A4R8BF73-F1
#
_entry.id   AF-A0A4R8BF73-F1
#
_cell.length_a   1.000
_cell.length_b   1.000
_cell.length_c   1.000
_cell.angle_alpha   90.00
_cell.angle_beta   90.00
_cell.angle_gamma   90.00
#
_symmetry.space_group_name_H-M   'P 1'
#
loop_
_entity.id
_entity.type
_entity.pdbx_description
1 polymer ?
#
loop_
_entity_poly.entity_id
_entity_poly.type
_entity_poly.pdbx_seq_one_letter_code
_entity_poly.pdbx_strand_id
1 'polypeptide(L)'
;MTNFLLTKSKSKYFKNLGFLFLMLVFSAAVNAQTTVSGTVSDSNGPIPGVNIIVKGTKINTVSNFDGTYEIKSLPANAVLVYSFISYQTKEVAVGTKSKIDVTLAPDITTLNNVVVVGYGTMKKGDLTGAISSVSSAAVQQSVVTTLDQVLQGRAAGVQIQQNSGAPGSSSSIRIRGISSLNGSNEPIFVIDGVIIDGSTSSVNTNPLAAINPSDIVSMDVLKDASATAIYGSRAANGVIIITTKRGKKGDLSLTFDGYVGWQEIPKHLDMLNLREYGTLKNTRSDLGIVQRDNTFIRPDLLGEGTDWQKELFTTAMMQSYNLSASGGTDNTTYAMGVGYLDQDGIAIGSSFDRFNLRGVVDSQVKSFLKVGVNLALSNTNQKTTVTDDSLILTALKQTPNVAVRNADGTFDGPDTTEFVQNNPIGLASIRDNHNESYGIRANTYAEIGFTKDLKFKTQYSLDYGFSNSYTFSPSYKFGALVNDVREGSRTKSNSDYWNWNNVLTYNKKFNEHTINVMLGEEMQESHWESLYGYRSGYLTNGATDLNAGDATTAKNSNGSSTSSISSYFGRLFYSYNDKYLLTATIRRDGSSKFADENRWGWFPSAAIAWKISNENFLKGNTTINNLKLRAGWGAVGNQNVPNNAFTSTYSASATNWGTGLLAANTANKDLKWETTYSSNAGLDLGLFNNKVELVADVYYKKTENLLLALPLPAYVGTTGQGSTSAPWVNVGSLENKGLELTLNTLNLERNNFSWKSNFVFSMNRSKVLSLNTETGILNKTIQQGSDVTIVTRTAVNEAIGQFYGYKVIGRFEKATDFYYKDQSGVVKPTALPEGMQIGENSVWIGDYIFKDVNNDGVINEKDREYIGNPAPDFTFGLGNSFSFLGFDVNILFTGSYGNDVVNYQRRWLENPRENTNLLSSALGYAQLGLIDPNGPNDYRNVQIVGGDPNMTRIAASSAASSSNYRFSDRFVEDGSYVRLKNISIGYNLPQKLYAKWGISNIKIYSNMQNVLTWTKYKGYDPEVGSLNQDALLSGIDNGRYPSPTITTLGLNVNF
;
A
#
# COMPACT_ATOMS: atom_id res chain seq x y z
N MET A 1 -13.53 19.98 -56.97
CA MET A 1 -14.82 20.21 -57.66
C MET A 1 -15.11 19.02 -58.54
N THR A 2 -16.36 18.55 -58.48
CA THR A 2 -16.87 17.30 -59.02
C THR A 2 -17.25 17.40 -60.50
N ASN A 3 -17.32 16.22 -61.16
CA ASN A 3 -17.98 15.85 -62.43
C ASN A 3 -17.16 15.93 -63.73
N PHE A 4 -16.98 14.80 -64.41
CA PHE A 4 -17.80 14.47 -65.60
C PHE A 4 -17.65 13.01 -66.10
N LEU A 5 -18.76 12.45 -66.57
CA LEU A 5 -18.98 11.14 -67.19
C LEU A 5 -18.39 11.03 -68.61
N LEU A 6 -18.10 9.82 -69.08
CA LEU A 6 -18.28 9.46 -70.50
C LEU A 6 -18.60 7.96 -70.72
N THR A 7 -19.60 7.78 -71.57
CA THR A 7 -20.40 6.61 -71.96
C THR A 7 -19.78 5.73 -73.06
N LYS A 8 -20.15 4.43 -73.14
CA LYS A 8 -21.11 3.87 -74.14
C LYS A 8 -21.11 2.33 -74.21
N SER A 9 -22.31 1.76 -74.09
CA SER A 9 -22.70 0.42 -74.62
C SER A 9 -22.73 0.44 -76.16
N LYS A 10 -22.65 -0.65 -76.94
CA LYS A 10 -23.41 -1.92 -76.91
C LYS A 10 -22.80 -2.85 -77.98
N SER A 11 -22.85 -4.18 -77.79
CA SER A 11 -23.47 -5.15 -78.74
C SER A 11 -22.77 -6.53 -78.85
N LYS A 12 -23.65 -7.54 -78.76
CA LYS A 12 -23.68 -8.87 -79.42
C LYS A 12 -23.06 -10.10 -78.73
N TYR A 13 -24.01 -10.93 -78.31
CA TYR A 13 -23.94 -12.37 -78.02
C TYR A 13 -23.41 -13.22 -79.19
N PHE A 14 -23.02 -14.44 -78.82
CA PHE A 14 -22.78 -15.64 -79.62
C PHE A 14 -21.42 -15.78 -80.31
N LYS A 15 -20.46 -16.33 -79.56
CA LYS A 15 -19.63 -17.50 -79.92
C LYS A 15 -18.57 -17.67 -78.83
N ASN A 16 -18.88 -18.48 -77.80
CA ASN A 16 -17.93 -19.23 -76.95
C ASN A 16 -18.70 -20.15 -75.98
N LEU A 17 -19.70 -20.86 -76.50
CA LEU A 17 -20.50 -21.87 -75.77
C LEU A 17 -19.89 -23.29 -75.87
N GLY A 18 -18.65 -23.41 -76.36
CA GLY A 18 -17.96 -24.69 -76.58
C GLY A 18 -16.81 -25.00 -75.61
N PHE A 19 -16.40 -24.04 -74.79
CA PHE A 19 -15.31 -24.24 -73.80
C PHE A 19 -15.81 -24.36 -72.35
N LEU A 20 -17.11 -24.14 -72.11
CA LEU A 20 -17.75 -24.28 -70.81
C LEU A 20 -18.29 -25.70 -70.54
N PHE A 21 -18.31 -26.59 -71.54
CA PHE A 21 -18.86 -27.94 -71.43
C PHE A 21 -17.80 -29.04 -71.15
N LEU A 22 -16.50 -28.70 -71.18
CA LEU A 22 -15.41 -29.64 -70.92
C LEU A 22 -14.74 -29.49 -69.54
N MET A 23 -15.10 -28.47 -68.75
CA MET A 23 -14.65 -28.33 -67.34
C MET A 23 -15.67 -28.78 -66.30
N LEU A 24 -16.82 -29.32 -66.73
CA LEU A 24 -17.90 -29.79 -65.85
C LEU A 24 -17.94 -31.31 -65.62
N VAL A 25 -16.96 -32.09 -66.09
CA VAL A 25 -16.98 -33.57 -66.02
C VAL A 25 -15.90 -34.20 -65.10
N PHE A 26 -15.10 -33.42 -64.37
CA PHE A 26 -14.23 -33.97 -63.34
C PHE A 26 -14.31 -33.18 -62.03
N SER A 27 -15.41 -33.33 -61.30
CA SER A 27 -15.50 -33.06 -59.84
C SER A 27 -16.73 -33.74 -59.23
N ALA A 28 -16.91 -35.03 -59.48
CA ALA A 28 -17.70 -35.89 -58.59
C ALA A 28 -16.74 -36.56 -57.59
N ALA A 29 -16.13 -35.75 -56.73
CA ALA A 29 -15.65 -36.21 -55.44
C ALA A 29 -16.70 -35.75 -54.43
N VAL A 30 -17.56 -36.68 -54.03
CA VAL A 30 -18.38 -36.54 -52.83
C VAL A 30 -17.44 -36.23 -51.68
N ASN A 31 -17.37 -34.96 -51.26
CA ASN A 31 -16.82 -34.62 -49.96
C ASN A 31 -17.79 -35.18 -48.93
N ALA A 32 -17.45 -36.32 -48.34
CA ALA A 32 -18.14 -36.82 -47.16
C ALA A 32 -18.00 -35.75 -46.07
N GLN A 33 -19.04 -34.95 -45.86
CA GLN A 33 -19.16 -34.05 -44.73
C GLN A 33 -19.49 -34.90 -43.52
N THR A 34 -18.46 -35.23 -42.74
CA THR A 34 -18.63 -35.96 -41.48
C THR A 34 -19.24 -35.02 -40.46
N THR A 35 -20.42 -35.38 -39.95
CA THR A 35 -20.97 -34.78 -38.74
C THR A 35 -20.40 -35.54 -37.55
N VAL A 36 -19.83 -34.82 -36.58
CA VAL A 36 -19.31 -35.40 -35.35
C VAL A 36 -20.15 -34.90 -34.20
N SER A 37 -20.66 -35.85 -33.41
CA SER A 37 -21.36 -35.57 -32.17
C SER A 37 -20.61 -36.18 -30.99
N GLY A 38 -20.94 -35.79 -29.77
CA GLY A 38 -20.33 -36.39 -28.60
C GLY A 38 -20.78 -35.71 -27.33
N THR A 39 -20.25 -36.17 -26.21
CA THR A 39 -20.52 -35.65 -24.87
C THR A 39 -19.23 -35.23 -24.22
N VAL A 40 -19.17 -34.03 -23.66
CA VAL A 40 -18.07 -33.59 -22.82
C VAL A 40 -18.44 -33.79 -21.36
N SER A 41 -17.56 -34.45 -20.60
CA SER A 41 -17.77 -34.76 -19.19
C SER A 41 -16.53 -34.48 -18.34
N ASP A 42 -16.65 -34.43 -17.02
CA ASP A 42 -15.54 -34.54 -16.07
C ASP A 42 -15.69 -35.84 -15.25
N SER A 43 -14.97 -35.93 -14.12
CA SER A 43 -15.11 -37.02 -13.15
C SER A 43 -16.44 -37.03 -12.39
N ASN A 44 -17.23 -35.95 -12.47
CA ASN A 44 -18.46 -35.73 -11.71
C ASN A 44 -19.73 -35.74 -12.58
N GLY A 45 -19.62 -35.67 -13.91
CA GLY A 45 -20.75 -35.72 -14.84
C GLY A 45 -20.53 -34.95 -16.14
N PRO A 46 -21.58 -34.77 -16.96
CA PRO A 46 -21.50 -33.97 -18.19
C PRO A 46 -21.23 -32.48 -17.89
N ILE A 47 -20.38 -31.85 -18.71
CA ILE A 47 -20.01 -30.44 -18.58
C ILE A 47 -20.72 -29.62 -19.65
N PRO A 48 -21.66 -28.73 -19.29
CA PRO A 48 -22.26 -27.79 -20.23
C PRO A 48 -21.34 -26.59 -20.48
N GLY A 49 -21.41 -26.01 -21.67
CA GLY A 49 -20.68 -24.77 -21.99
C GLY A 49 -19.23 -24.94 -22.43
N VAL A 50 -18.76 -26.18 -22.67
CA VAL A 50 -17.40 -26.43 -23.19
C VAL A 50 -17.32 -25.92 -24.61
N ASN A 51 -16.30 -25.12 -24.91
CA ASN A 51 -16.05 -24.63 -26.25
C ASN A 51 -15.29 -25.68 -27.06
N ILE A 52 -15.87 -26.14 -28.19
CA ILE A 52 -15.26 -27.12 -29.09
C ILE A 52 -14.97 -26.44 -30.43
N ILE A 53 -13.68 -26.21 -30.72
CA ILE A 53 -13.23 -25.53 -31.93
C ILE A 53 -12.51 -26.51 -32.86
N VAL A 54 -12.74 -26.40 -34.16
CA VAL A 54 -11.96 -27.10 -35.18
C VAL A 54 -10.68 -26.32 -35.45
N LYS A 55 -9.55 -26.89 -35.03
CA LYS A 55 -8.21 -26.26 -35.07
C LYS A 55 -7.89 -25.70 -36.46
N GLY A 56 -7.56 -24.42 -36.53
CA GLY A 56 -7.21 -23.71 -37.77
C GLY A 56 -8.40 -23.26 -38.62
N THR A 57 -9.64 -23.34 -38.11
CA THR A 57 -10.85 -22.89 -38.80
C THR A 57 -11.74 -22.03 -37.89
N LYS A 58 -12.78 -21.42 -38.47
CA LYS A 58 -13.83 -20.69 -37.71
C LYS A 58 -14.99 -21.59 -37.25
N ILE A 59 -14.95 -22.89 -37.53
CA ILE A 59 -16.01 -23.83 -37.16
C ILE A 59 -15.87 -24.15 -35.66
N ASN A 60 -16.92 -23.87 -34.89
CA ASN A 60 -16.99 -24.20 -33.47
C ASN A 60 -18.42 -24.59 -33.07
N THR A 61 -18.53 -25.22 -31.91
CA THR A 61 -19.81 -25.46 -31.22
C THR A 61 -19.57 -25.42 -29.71
N VAL A 62 -20.64 -25.45 -28.93
CA VAL A 62 -20.58 -25.48 -27.47
C VAL A 62 -21.40 -26.65 -26.96
N SER A 63 -20.94 -27.33 -25.90
CA SER A 63 -21.73 -28.38 -25.28
C SER A 63 -23.02 -27.86 -24.62
N ASN A 64 -24.10 -28.62 -24.77
CA ASN A 64 -25.43 -28.36 -24.22
C ASN A 64 -25.51 -28.76 -22.73
N PHE A 65 -26.69 -28.63 -22.12
CA PHE A 65 -26.94 -28.91 -20.69
C PHE A 65 -26.63 -30.34 -20.25
N ASP A 66 -26.74 -31.30 -21.16
CA ASP A 66 -26.41 -32.71 -20.98
C ASP A 66 -24.96 -33.03 -21.39
N GLY A 67 -24.13 -32.00 -21.61
CA GLY A 67 -22.76 -32.12 -22.09
C GLY A 67 -22.65 -32.50 -23.57
N THR A 68 -23.77 -32.66 -24.30
CA THR A 68 -23.73 -33.09 -25.70
C THR A 68 -23.37 -31.95 -26.63
N TYR A 69 -22.70 -32.26 -27.73
CA TYR A 69 -22.37 -31.31 -28.78
C TYR A 69 -22.48 -31.96 -30.16
N GLU A 70 -22.70 -31.14 -31.19
CA GLU A 70 -22.73 -31.55 -32.59
C GLU A 70 -21.99 -30.52 -33.45
N ILE A 71 -21.08 -30.98 -34.30
CA ILE A 71 -20.38 -30.18 -35.31
C ILE A 71 -20.63 -30.80 -36.68
N LYS A 72 -21.18 -30.00 -37.59
CA LYS A 72 -21.43 -30.37 -38.98
C LYS A 72 -20.28 -29.90 -39.88
N SER A 73 -20.07 -30.60 -40.98
CA SER A 73 -19.15 -30.21 -42.06
C SER A 73 -17.66 -30.17 -41.67
N LEU A 74 -17.16 -31.22 -41.01
CA LEU A 74 -15.75 -31.34 -40.63
C LEU A 74 -14.86 -31.91 -41.74
N PRO A 75 -13.66 -31.34 -41.98
CA PRO A 75 -12.60 -31.99 -42.75
C PRO A 75 -12.18 -33.33 -42.13
N ALA A 76 -11.85 -34.34 -42.96
CA ALA A 76 -11.50 -35.69 -42.48
C ALA A 76 -10.23 -35.75 -41.59
N ASN A 77 -9.39 -34.72 -41.64
CA ASN A 77 -8.18 -34.55 -40.83
C ASN A 77 -8.33 -33.46 -39.74
N ALA A 78 -9.55 -33.05 -39.41
CA ALA A 78 -9.82 -32.04 -38.39
C ALA A 78 -9.32 -32.47 -36.99
N VAL A 79 -8.86 -31.51 -36.20
CA VAL A 79 -8.57 -31.68 -34.77
C VAL A 79 -9.54 -30.80 -33.98
N LEU A 80 -10.28 -31.40 -33.07
CA LEU A 80 -11.19 -30.70 -32.16
C LEU A 80 -10.42 -30.29 -30.91
N VAL A 81 -10.50 -29.01 -30.56
CA VAL A 81 -9.92 -28.40 -29.37
C VAL A 81 -11.06 -28.12 -28.40
N TYR A 82 -11.05 -28.81 -27.26
CA TYR A 82 -12.02 -28.65 -26.18
C TYR A 82 -11.42 -27.75 -25.12
N SER A 83 -12.03 -26.61 -24.86
CA SER A 83 -11.58 -25.67 -23.84
C SER A 83 -12.73 -25.22 -22.95
N PHE A 84 -12.46 -25.15 -21.65
CA PHE A 84 -13.42 -24.68 -20.66
C PHE A 84 -12.68 -24.06 -19.47
N ILE A 85 -13.28 -23.04 -18.85
CA ILE A 85 -12.65 -22.32 -17.74
C ILE A 85 -12.42 -23.28 -16.58
N SER A 86 -11.21 -23.28 -16.00
CA SER A 86 -10.79 -24.20 -14.93
C SER A 86 -10.63 -25.67 -15.32
N TYR A 87 -10.50 -25.97 -16.62
CA TYR A 87 -10.20 -27.30 -17.16
C TYR A 87 -9.01 -27.24 -18.13
N GLN A 88 -8.23 -28.32 -18.19
CA GLN A 88 -7.14 -28.42 -19.15
C GLN A 88 -7.69 -28.52 -20.58
N THR A 89 -7.18 -27.68 -21.48
CA THR A 89 -7.50 -27.78 -22.91
C THR A 89 -7.08 -29.14 -23.45
N LYS A 90 -7.98 -29.82 -24.13
CA LYS A 90 -7.73 -31.15 -24.71
C LYS A 90 -7.90 -31.10 -26.22
N GLU A 91 -6.94 -31.62 -26.96
CA GLU A 91 -7.02 -31.74 -28.42
C GLU A 91 -7.28 -33.20 -28.81
N VAL A 92 -8.23 -33.43 -29.72
CA VAL A 92 -8.59 -34.76 -30.21
C VAL A 92 -8.73 -34.73 -31.72
N ALA A 93 -7.93 -35.55 -32.43
CA ALA A 93 -8.08 -35.73 -33.87
C ALA A 93 -9.40 -36.46 -34.20
N VAL A 94 -10.14 -35.95 -35.17
CA VAL A 94 -11.44 -36.50 -35.62
C VAL A 94 -11.25 -37.85 -36.31
N GLY A 95 -10.38 -37.91 -37.32
CA GLY A 95 -10.17 -39.11 -38.14
C GLY A 95 -11.48 -39.59 -38.78
N THR A 96 -11.79 -40.88 -38.66
CA THR A 96 -13.04 -41.50 -39.17
C THR A 96 -14.17 -41.59 -38.13
N LYS A 97 -14.01 -40.98 -36.95
CA LYS A 97 -14.98 -41.09 -35.85
C LYS A 97 -16.16 -40.14 -36.04
N SER A 98 -17.39 -40.66 -36.05
CA SER A 98 -18.63 -39.87 -36.05
C SER A 98 -19.16 -39.52 -34.65
N LYS A 99 -18.60 -40.17 -33.60
CA LYS A 99 -18.87 -39.87 -32.19
C LYS A 99 -17.58 -39.73 -31.38
N ILE A 100 -17.41 -38.64 -30.64
CA ILE A 100 -16.22 -38.37 -29.81
C ILE A 100 -16.65 -37.86 -28.43
N ASP A 101 -16.74 -38.76 -27.45
CA ASP A 101 -16.95 -38.40 -26.06
C ASP A 101 -15.61 -38.01 -25.40
N VAL A 102 -15.57 -36.90 -24.67
CA VAL A 102 -14.34 -36.33 -24.10
C VAL A 102 -14.50 -36.05 -22.62
N THR A 103 -13.66 -36.69 -21.82
CA THR A 103 -13.50 -36.29 -20.41
C THR A 103 -12.42 -35.22 -20.28
N LEU A 104 -12.78 -34.05 -19.74
CA LEU A 104 -11.85 -32.97 -19.40
C LEU A 104 -11.39 -33.12 -17.95
N ALA A 105 -10.09 -32.92 -17.73
CA ALA A 105 -9.52 -32.88 -16.39
C ALA A 105 -9.60 -31.43 -15.85
N PRO A 106 -10.04 -31.22 -14.61
CA PRO A 106 -9.98 -29.90 -14.00
C PRO A 106 -8.53 -29.42 -13.95
N ASP A 107 -8.31 -28.13 -14.19
CA ASP A 107 -6.99 -27.50 -14.11
C ASP A 107 -6.65 -27.19 -12.64
N ILE A 108 -6.30 -28.24 -11.89
CA ILE A 108 -5.91 -28.17 -10.47
C ILE A 108 -4.39 -27.95 -10.33
N THR A 109 -3.70 -27.55 -11.41
CA THR A 109 -2.22 -27.55 -11.42
C THR A 109 -1.57 -26.23 -10.98
N THR A 110 -1.84 -25.77 -9.76
CA THR A 110 -1.07 -24.68 -9.13
C THR A 110 0.42 -25.01 -8.93
N LEU A 111 0.78 -26.30 -8.84
CA LEU A 111 2.17 -26.76 -8.63
C LEU A 111 3.04 -26.70 -9.89
N ASN A 112 2.43 -26.75 -11.08
CA ASN A 112 3.14 -26.64 -12.37
C ASN A 112 3.32 -25.19 -12.84
N ASN A 113 2.71 -24.23 -12.13
CA ASN A 113 2.89 -22.83 -12.43
C ASN A 113 4.34 -22.42 -12.21
N VAL A 114 4.84 -21.67 -13.18
CA VAL A 114 6.18 -21.13 -13.16
C VAL A 114 6.13 -19.76 -12.50
N VAL A 115 6.91 -19.57 -11.45
CA VAL A 115 7.10 -18.27 -10.78
C VAL A 115 8.45 -17.68 -11.18
N VAL A 116 8.52 -16.35 -11.25
CA VAL A 116 9.77 -15.63 -11.43
C VAL A 116 10.46 -15.52 -10.07
N VAL A 117 11.73 -15.92 -9.99
CA VAL A 117 12.54 -15.78 -8.78
C VAL A 117 13.92 -15.26 -9.18
N GLY A 118 14.17 -13.99 -8.88
CA GLY A 118 15.40 -13.33 -9.33
C GLY A 118 15.39 -13.15 -10.85
N TYR A 119 16.51 -13.52 -11.47
CA TYR A 119 16.72 -13.48 -12.91
C TYR A 119 16.29 -14.77 -13.65
N GLY A 120 15.63 -15.70 -12.94
CA GLY A 120 15.22 -16.99 -13.49
C GLY A 120 13.76 -17.33 -13.19
N THR A 121 13.31 -18.44 -13.75
CA THR A 121 11.98 -18.99 -13.51
C THR A 121 12.08 -20.37 -12.89
N MET A 122 11.19 -20.68 -11.94
CA MET A 122 11.13 -21.97 -11.26
C MET A 122 9.70 -22.46 -11.14
N LYS A 123 9.50 -23.78 -11.13
CA LYS A 123 8.19 -24.34 -10.80
C LYS A 123 7.89 -24.05 -9.34
N LYS A 124 6.64 -23.70 -9.02
CA LYS A 124 6.20 -23.45 -7.64
C LYS A 124 6.54 -24.63 -6.70
N GLY A 125 6.42 -25.87 -7.19
CA GLY A 125 6.81 -27.07 -6.44
C GLY A 125 8.30 -27.14 -6.07
N ASP A 126 9.19 -26.55 -6.88
CA ASP A 126 10.65 -26.63 -6.74
C ASP A 126 11.24 -25.53 -5.85
N LEU A 127 10.37 -24.66 -5.31
CA LEU A 127 10.79 -23.57 -4.42
C LEU A 127 11.27 -24.12 -3.08
N THR A 128 12.47 -23.69 -2.69
CA THR A 128 13.08 -23.94 -1.37
C THR A 128 12.80 -22.82 -0.37
N GLY A 129 12.61 -21.58 -0.84
CA GLY A 129 12.32 -20.40 0.00
C GLY A 129 10.82 -20.11 0.16
N ALA A 130 10.48 -19.22 1.09
CA ALA A 130 9.11 -18.78 1.34
C ALA A 130 8.68 -17.68 0.35
N ILE A 131 7.64 -17.96 -0.44
CA ILE A 131 7.05 -17.04 -1.43
C ILE A 131 5.54 -17.03 -1.27
N SER A 132 4.95 -15.85 -1.22
CA SER A 132 3.50 -15.66 -1.30
C SER A 132 3.15 -15.06 -2.66
N SER A 133 2.18 -15.64 -3.37
CA SER A 133 1.83 -15.21 -4.73
C SER A 133 0.36 -14.82 -4.81
N VAL A 134 0.08 -13.67 -5.40
CA VAL A 134 -1.27 -13.17 -5.68
C VAL A 134 -1.46 -13.13 -7.20
N SER A 135 -2.53 -13.77 -7.68
CA SER A 135 -2.79 -13.93 -9.12
C SER A 135 -3.55 -12.74 -9.73
N SER A 136 -3.52 -12.63 -11.05
CA SER A 136 -4.29 -11.64 -11.81
C SER A 136 -5.80 -11.67 -11.50
N ALA A 137 -6.37 -12.85 -11.27
CA ALA A 137 -7.78 -12.97 -10.92
C ALA A 137 -8.10 -12.25 -9.60
N ALA A 138 -7.22 -12.36 -8.60
CA ALA A 138 -7.35 -11.65 -7.33
C ALA A 138 -7.17 -10.13 -7.50
N VAL A 139 -6.25 -9.70 -8.38
CA VAL A 139 -6.06 -8.29 -8.75
C VAL A 139 -7.32 -7.72 -9.40
N GLN A 140 -7.89 -8.41 -10.41
CA GLN A 140 -9.08 -7.96 -11.13
C GLN A 140 -10.37 -7.98 -10.30
N GLN A 141 -10.42 -8.79 -9.24
CA GLN A 141 -11.55 -8.83 -8.30
C GLN A 141 -11.55 -7.68 -7.29
N SER A 142 -10.52 -6.81 -7.31
CA SER A 142 -10.36 -5.66 -6.42
C SER A 142 -10.23 -4.40 -7.26
N VAL A 143 -11.04 -3.37 -7.01
CA VAL A 143 -10.94 -2.10 -7.74
C VAL A 143 -10.05 -1.14 -6.95
N VAL A 144 -8.77 -1.46 -6.85
CA VAL A 144 -7.84 -0.66 -6.04
C VAL A 144 -7.26 0.50 -6.84
N THR A 145 -7.03 1.62 -6.16
CA THR A 145 -6.38 2.80 -6.74
C THR A 145 -4.88 2.57 -6.95
N THR A 146 -4.26 1.83 -6.03
CA THR A 146 -2.84 1.48 -6.07
C THR A 146 -2.63 -0.03 -5.88
N LEU A 147 -1.61 -0.56 -6.54
CA LEU A 147 -1.42 -2.01 -6.69
C LEU A 147 -1.05 -2.73 -5.37
N ASP A 148 -0.37 -2.04 -4.47
CA ASP A 148 -0.02 -2.52 -3.12
C ASP A 148 -1.23 -2.98 -2.31
N GLN A 149 -2.38 -2.30 -2.43
CA GLN A 149 -3.59 -2.62 -1.69
C GLN A 149 -4.13 -4.02 -2.00
N VAL A 150 -3.83 -4.59 -3.17
CA VAL A 150 -4.28 -5.95 -3.54
C VAL A 150 -3.70 -7.01 -2.60
N LEU A 151 -2.47 -6.80 -2.12
CA LEU A 151 -1.79 -7.77 -1.27
C LEU A 151 -2.38 -7.83 0.15
N GLN A 152 -3.12 -6.80 0.57
CA GLN A 152 -3.64 -6.68 1.93
C GLN A 152 -4.61 -7.83 2.26
N GLY A 153 -4.27 -8.61 3.29
CA GLY A 153 -5.07 -9.77 3.69
C GLY A 153 -5.09 -10.92 2.68
N ARG A 154 -4.23 -10.91 1.66
CA ARG A 154 -4.07 -12.00 0.68
C ARG A 154 -2.69 -12.66 0.72
N ALA A 155 -1.69 -11.99 1.29
CA ALA A 155 -0.33 -12.52 1.45
C ALA A 155 0.05 -12.62 2.94
N ALA A 156 0.34 -13.84 3.43
CA ALA A 156 0.82 -14.04 4.79
C ALA A 156 2.24 -13.50 4.99
N GLY A 157 2.52 -12.89 6.14
CA GLY A 157 3.80 -12.25 6.46
C GLY A 157 3.96 -10.85 5.89
N VAL A 158 2.91 -10.29 5.25
CA VAL A 158 2.91 -8.97 4.63
C VAL A 158 1.89 -8.10 5.35
N GLN A 159 2.38 -7.05 6.00
CA GLN A 159 1.56 -6.03 6.62
C GLN A 159 1.52 -4.81 5.70
N ILE A 160 0.32 -4.38 5.35
CA ILE A 160 0.08 -3.19 4.53
C ILE A 160 -0.84 -2.29 5.32
N GLN A 161 -0.39 -1.08 5.58
CA GLN A 161 -1.15 -0.05 6.27
C GLN A 161 -1.27 1.16 5.36
N GLN A 162 -2.50 1.61 5.16
CA GLN A 162 -2.75 2.83 4.42
C GLN A 162 -2.38 4.05 5.26
N ASN A 163 -1.43 4.87 4.79
CA ASN A 163 -1.00 6.07 5.52
C ASN A 163 -2.04 7.19 5.41
N SER A 164 -2.73 7.27 4.28
CA SER A 164 -3.80 8.24 3.99
C SER A 164 -4.83 7.65 3.03
N GLY A 165 -6.12 7.99 3.24
CA GLY A 165 -7.22 7.66 2.35
C GLY A 165 -7.31 8.52 1.08
N ALA A 166 -6.46 9.56 0.94
CA ALA A 166 -6.56 10.47 -0.19
C ALA A 166 -6.16 9.77 -1.52
N PRO A 167 -6.80 10.11 -2.66
CA PRO A 167 -6.44 9.55 -3.96
C PRO A 167 -4.94 9.65 -4.29
N GLY A 168 -4.35 8.57 -4.80
CA GLY A 168 -2.91 8.50 -5.14
C GLY A 168 -1.94 8.38 -3.95
N SER A 169 -2.42 8.35 -2.70
CA SER A 169 -1.57 8.33 -1.49
C SER A 169 -0.70 7.08 -1.35
N SER A 170 0.40 7.21 -0.61
CA SER A 170 1.28 6.10 -0.25
C SER A 170 0.65 5.15 0.79
N SER A 171 1.10 3.89 0.76
CA SER A 171 0.91 2.91 1.83
C SER A 171 2.28 2.51 2.39
N SER A 172 2.30 2.03 3.62
CA SER A 172 3.50 1.43 4.20
C SER A 172 3.39 -0.08 4.16
N ILE A 173 4.40 -0.72 3.56
CA ILE A 173 4.49 -2.16 3.39
C ILE A 173 5.65 -2.69 4.24
N ARG A 174 5.36 -3.73 5.03
CA ARG A 174 6.35 -4.42 5.87
C ARG A 174 6.26 -5.91 5.62
N ILE A 175 7.38 -6.52 5.26
CA ILE A 175 7.50 -7.98 5.13
C ILE A 175 8.26 -8.50 6.34
N ARG A 176 7.58 -9.31 7.17
CA ARG A 176 8.13 -9.89 8.41
C ARG A 176 8.67 -8.84 9.41
N GLY A 177 7.94 -7.73 9.55
CA GLY A 177 8.23 -6.68 10.52
C GLY A 177 9.25 -5.63 10.09
N ILE A 178 9.68 -4.81 11.04
CA ILE A 178 10.63 -3.69 10.86
C ILE A 178 12.05 -4.24 10.90
N SER A 179 12.85 -4.01 9.85
CA SER A 179 14.20 -4.59 9.72
C SER A 179 15.33 -3.61 9.99
N SER A 180 15.04 -2.30 10.06
CA SER A 180 15.96 -1.25 10.50
C SER A 180 15.22 -0.16 11.29
N LEU A 181 15.92 0.52 12.22
CA LEU A 181 15.35 1.63 13.00
C LEU A 181 15.49 2.99 12.30
N ASN A 182 16.29 3.06 11.23
CA ASN A 182 16.48 4.26 10.42
C ASN A 182 16.30 3.95 8.93
N GLY A 183 15.96 4.97 8.15
CA GLY A 183 15.73 4.85 6.71
C GLY A 183 14.43 4.11 6.36
N SER A 184 14.27 3.81 5.08
CA SER A 184 13.06 3.13 4.60
C SER A 184 13.07 1.66 4.99
N ASN A 185 11.93 1.21 5.53
CA ASN A 185 11.61 -0.19 5.79
C ASN A 185 10.69 -0.78 4.69
N GLU A 186 10.51 -0.06 3.58
CA GLU A 186 9.73 -0.53 2.43
C GLU A 186 10.50 -1.63 1.68
N PRO A 187 9.81 -2.62 1.11
CA PRO A 187 10.43 -3.58 0.21
C PRO A 187 10.82 -2.92 -1.12
N ILE A 188 11.70 -3.56 -1.88
CA ILE A 188 11.90 -3.19 -3.27
C ILE A 188 10.82 -3.83 -4.16
N PHE A 189 10.43 -3.10 -5.20
CA PHE A 189 9.54 -3.59 -6.23
C PHE A 189 10.34 -3.98 -7.47
N VAL A 190 10.06 -5.14 -8.05
CA VAL A 190 10.72 -5.60 -9.27
C VAL A 190 9.67 -5.81 -10.35
N ILE A 191 9.55 -4.86 -11.29
CA ILE A 191 8.53 -4.90 -12.34
C ILE A 191 9.20 -5.34 -13.63
N ASP A 192 8.88 -6.55 -14.09
CA ASP A 192 9.52 -7.17 -15.27
C ASP A 192 11.06 -7.13 -15.27
N GLY A 193 11.66 -7.18 -14.08
CA GLY A 193 13.11 -7.14 -13.88
C GLY A 193 13.70 -5.74 -13.64
N VAL A 194 12.91 -4.67 -13.68
CA VAL A 194 13.34 -3.31 -13.29
C VAL A 194 13.13 -3.13 -11.79
N ILE A 195 14.18 -2.76 -11.06
CA ILE A 195 14.10 -2.51 -9.61
C ILE A 195 13.64 -1.07 -9.37
N ILE A 196 12.57 -0.91 -8.61
CA ILE A 196 12.06 0.37 -8.12
C ILE A 196 12.18 0.38 -6.60
N ASP A 197 12.69 1.49 -6.07
CA ASP A 197 12.75 1.71 -4.63
C ASP A 197 11.34 1.97 -4.09
N GLY A 198 11.00 1.34 -2.97
CA GLY A 198 9.74 1.62 -2.29
C GLY A 198 9.76 2.91 -1.48
N SER A 199 10.94 3.49 -1.23
CA SER A 199 11.07 4.74 -0.49
C SER A 199 10.63 5.94 -1.33
N THR A 200 9.69 6.74 -0.80
CA THR A 200 9.32 8.02 -1.38
C THR A 200 9.71 9.16 -0.45
N SER A 201 10.33 10.21 -1.01
CA SER A 201 10.68 11.43 -0.27
C SER A 201 9.46 12.25 0.15
N SER A 202 8.26 11.87 -0.30
CA SER A 202 7.00 12.51 0.02
C SER A 202 5.98 11.48 0.51
N VAL A 203 5.18 11.86 1.51
CA VAL A 203 4.15 11.04 2.16
C VAL A 203 3.00 10.70 1.20
N ASN A 204 2.87 11.44 0.09
CA ASN A 204 1.68 11.44 -0.76
C ASN A 204 1.86 10.77 -2.12
N THR A 205 3.08 10.36 -2.48
CA THR A 205 3.33 9.67 -3.76
C THR A 205 3.58 8.19 -3.55
N ASN A 206 2.95 7.35 -4.36
CA ASN A 206 3.14 5.90 -4.35
C ASN A 206 3.80 5.46 -5.67
N PRO A 207 4.96 4.79 -5.64
CA PRO A 207 5.66 4.39 -6.87
C PRO A 207 4.85 3.39 -7.71
N LEU A 208 3.93 2.65 -7.09
CA LEU A 208 3.02 1.75 -7.76
C LEU A 208 1.71 2.42 -8.21
N ALA A 209 1.40 3.64 -7.77
CA ALA A 209 0.22 4.36 -8.25
C ALA A 209 0.30 4.64 -9.75
N ALA A 210 1.49 4.69 -10.34
CA ALA A 210 1.66 4.85 -11.79
C ALA A 210 1.43 3.56 -12.60
N ILE A 211 1.18 2.40 -11.96
CA ILE A 211 1.05 1.11 -12.67
C ILE A 211 -0.41 0.72 -12.81
N ASN A 212 -0.80 0.28 -14.01
CA ASN A 212 -2.16 -0.18 -14.27
C ASN A 212 -2.37 -1.60 -13.69
N PRO A 213 -3.30 -1.81 -12.73
CA PRO A 213 -3.59 -3.13 -12.20
C PRO A 213 -4.06 -4.14 -13.27
N SER A 214 -4.73 -3.65 -14.32
CA SER A 214 -5.24 -4.49 -15.42
C SER A 214 -4.14 -5.16 -16.25
N ASP A 215 -2.90 -4.66 -16.16
CA ASP A 215 -1.74 -5.23 -16.86
C ASP A 215 -1.02 -6.32 -16.05
N ILE A 216 -1.42 -6.58 -14.81
CA ILE A 216 -0.71 -7.50 -13.91
C ILE A 216 -1.14 -8.96 -14.13
N VAL A 217 -0.15 -9.86 -14.13
CA VAL A 217 -0.32 -11.32 -14.18
C VAL A 217 -0.18 -11.93 -12.79
N SER A 218 0.86 -11.53 -12.06
CA SER A 218 1.10 -11.97 -10.69
C SER A 218 1.85 -10.91 -9.89
N MET A 219 1.65 -10.96 -8.58
CA MET A 219 2.49 -10.29 -7.59
C MET A 219 3.07 -11.36 -6.66
N ASP A 220 4.38 -11.53 -6.71
CA ASP A 220 5.10 -12.55 -5.96
C ASP A 220 5.96 -11.89 -4.88
N VAL A 221 5.67 -12.18 -3.62
CA VAL A 221 6.35 -11.63 -2.44
C VAL A 221 7.41 -12.61 -1.95
N LEU A 222 8.68 -12.22 -2.07
CA LEU A 222 9.82 -12.97 -1.56
C LEU A 222 10.10 -12.55 -0.11
N LYS A 223 9.96 -13.49 0.82
CA LYS A 223 9.99 -13.19 2.27
C LYS A 223 11.23 -13.70 3.00
N ASP A 224 11.88 -14.73 2.45
CA ASP A 224 13.06 -15.36 3.06
C ASP A 224 14.35 -14.95 2.35
N ALA A 225 15.45 -14.89 3.11
CA ALA A 225 16.78 -14.53 2.62
C ALA A 225 17.26 -15.42 1.47
N SER A 226 16.90 -16.71 1.46
CA SER A 226 17.25 -17.62 0.36
C SER A 226 16.61 -17.23 -0.99
N ALA A 227 15.46 -16.56 -0.95
CA ALA A 227 14.75 -16.07 -2.13
C ALA A 227 15.18 -14.64 -2.49
N THR A 228 15.45 -13.79 -1.50
CA THR A 228 15.77 -12.36 -1.70
C THR A 228 17.26 -12.11 -1.97
N ALA A 229 18.18 -12.99 -1.53
CA ALA A 229 19.63 -12.80 -1.67
C ALA A 229 20.11 -12.58 -3.11
N ILE A 230 19.36 -13.06 -4.11
CA ILE A 230 19.69 -12.83 -5.52
C ILE A 230 19.59 -11.34 -5.92
N TYR A 231 18.70 -10.58 -5.27
CA TYR A 231 18.55 -9.12 -5.44
C TYR A 231 19.46 -8.30 -4.51
N GLY A 232 20.27 -8.99 -3.69
CA GLY A 232 21.32 -8.39 -2.89
C GLY A 232 20.85 -7.48 -1.77
N SER A 233 21.69 -6.51 -1.45
CA SER A 233 21.57 -5.61 -0.30
C SER A 233 20.40 -4.63 -0.30
N ARG A 234 19.59 -4.58 -1.36
CA ARG A 234 18.33 -3.81 -1.36
C ARG A 234 17.14 -4.67 -0.93
N ALA A 235 17.35 -5.96 -0.74
CA ALA A 235 16.30 -6.95 -0.49
C ALA A 235 16.13 -7.32 1.00
N ALA A 236 16.78 -6.59 1.92
CA ALA A 236 16.70 -6.83 3.38
C ALA A 236 15.27 -6.70 3.94
N ASN A 237 14.50 -5.77 3.37
CA ASN A 237 13.10 -5.53 3.69
C ASN A 237 12.14 -6.44 2.90
N GLY A 238 12.67 -7.37 2.10
CA GLY A 238 11.90 -8.22 1.19
C GLY A 238 11.76 -7.65 -0.22
N VAL A 239 11.21 -8.46 -1.13
CA VAL A 239 11.04 -8.11 -2.55
C VAL A 239 9.63 -8.43 -3.01
N ILE A 240 9.00 -7.51 -3.72
CA ILE A 240 7.71 -7.74 -4.40
C ILE A 240 7.97 -7.73 -5.90
N ILE A 241 7.89 -8.91 -6.52
CA ILE A 241 8.03 -9.08 -7.97
C ILE A 241 6.66 -8.91 -8.60
N ILE A 242 6.57 -8.01 -9.58
CA ILE A 242 5.37 -7.76 -10.37
C ILE A 242 5.63 -8.23 -11.79
N THR A 243 4.87 -9.24 -12.20
CA THR A 243 4.92 -9.76 -13.58
C THR A 243 3.74 -9.20 -14.34
N THR A 244 3.98 -8.63 -15.52
CA THR A 244 2.94 -8.02 -16.35
C THR A 244 2.56 -8.91 -17.53
N LYS A 245 1.41 -8.62 -18.15
CA LYS A 245 0.86 -9.38 -19.28
C LYS A 245 1.79 -9.29 -20.49
N ARG A 246 2.13 -10.44 -21.06
CA ARG A 246 2.92 -10.58 -22.30
C ARG A 246 2.08 -11.14 -23.43
N GLY A 247 2.53 -10.93 -24.66
CA GLY A 247 1.87 -11.47 -25.84
C GLY A 247 1.85 -13.00 -25.82
N LYS A 248 0.77 -13.59 -26.34
CA LYS A 248 0.65 -15.03 -26.54
C LYS A 248 0.65 -15.32 -28.03
N LYS A 249 1.16 -16.50 -28.40
CA LYS A 249 1.02 -17.01 -29.78
C LYS A 249 -0.46 -17.21 -30.11
N GLY A 250 -0.85 -16.83 -31.31
CA GLY A 250 -2.21 -16.99 -31.82
C GLY A 250 -2.83 -15.67 -32.24
N ASP A 251 -4.15 -15.72 -32.43
CA ASP A 251 -4.95 -14.61 -32.91
C ASP A 251 -4.87 -13.40 -31.97
N LEU A 252 -5.05 -12.22 -32.57
CA LEU A 252 -5.17 -10.97 -31.83
C LEU A 252 -6.38 -11.03 -30.90
N SER A 253 -6.14 -10.87 -29.60
CA SER A 253 -7.18 -10.69 -28.58
C SER A 253 -7.18 -9.23 -28.14
N LEU A 254 -8.38 -8.62 -28.16
CA LEU A 254 -8.62 -7.26 -27.67
C LEU A 254 -9.49 -7.34 -26.42
N THR A 255 -9.09 -6.66 -25.36
CA THR A 255 -9.85 -6.56 -24.11
C THR A 255 -10.11 -5.11 -23.78
N PHE A 256 -11.37 -4.76 -23.55
CA PHE A 256 -11.80 -3.51 -22.96
C PHE A 256 -12.33 -3.76 -21.55
N ASP A 257 -11.87 -2.97 -20.58
CA ASP A 257 -12.36 -2.99 -19.21
C ASP A 257 -12.63 -1.56 -18.77
N GLY A 258 -13.82 -1.28 -18.25
CA GLY A 258 -14.13 0.04 -17.72
C GLY A 258 -15.17 0.00 -16.63
N TYR A 259 -15.11 0.98 -15.73
CA TYR A 259 -16.05 1.14 -14.64
C TYR A 259 -16.27 2.60 -14.29
N VAL A 260 -17.41 2.85 -13.63
CA VAL A 260 -17.72 4.08 -12.92
C VAL A 260 -18.00 3.76 -11.46
N GLY A 261 -17.72 4.69 -10.57
CA GLY A 261 -17.88 4.48 -9.14
C GLY A 261 -18.13 5.76 -8.35
N TRP A 262 -18.59 5.54 -7.12
CA TRP A 262 -18.91 6.56 -6.13
C TRP A 262 -18.16 6.26 -4.85
N GLN A 263 -17.64 7.32 -4.23
CA GLN A 263 -16.84 7.26 -3.03
C GLN A 263 -17.46 8.16 -1.97
N GLU A 264 -17.52 7.68 -0.74
CA GLU A 264 -18.06 8.44 0.40
C GLU A 264 -17.30 8.14 1.68
N ILE A 265 -17.35 9.07 2.63
CA ILE A 265 -16.77 8.87 3.96
C ILE A 265 -17.60 7.81 4.72
N PRO A 266 -16.97 6.82 5.39
CA PRO A 266 -17.70 5.74 6.05
C PRO A 266 -18.51 6.20 7.27
N LYS A 267 -18.04 7.24 7.97
CA LYS A 267 -18.75 7.86 9.11
C LYS A 267 -18.24 9.29 9.36
N HIS A 268 -19.08 10.13 9.95
CA HIS A 268 -18.67 11.40 10.55
C HIS A 268 -18.36 11.21 12.04
N LEU A 269 -17.53 12.09 12.61
CA LEU A 269 -17.35 12.19 14.05
C LEU A 269 -18.47 13.04 14.64
N ASP A 270 -18.91 12.71 15.85
CA ASP A 270 -19.93 13.48 16.57
C ASP A 270 -19.29 14.76 17.13
N MET A 271 -19.60 15.90 16.49
CA MET A 271 -19.09 17.23 16.85
C MET A 271 -20.21 18.07 17.47
N LEU A 272 -19.85 19.08 18.27
CA LEU A 272 -20.85 19.99 18.81
C LEU A 272 -21.56 20.73 17.68
N ASN A 273 -22.89 20.74 17.76
CA ASN A 273 -23.72 21.66 16.98
C ASN A 273 -23.70 23.07 17.61
N LEU A 274 -24.34 24.04 16.96
CA LEU A 274 -24.38 25.43 17.41
C LEU A 274 -25.03 25.63 18.79
N ARG A 275 -26.08 24.86 19.12
CA ARG A 275 -26.76 24.94 20.43
C ARG A 275 -25.85 24.46 21.55
N GLU A 276 -25.22 23.32 21.34
CA GLU A 276 -24.29 22.70 22.26
C GLU A 276 -23.04 23.56 22.46
N TYR A 277 -22.46 24.05 21.36
CA TYR A 277 -21.34 24.98 21.38
C TYR A 277 -21.69 26.26 22.16
N GLY A 278 -22.84 26.86 21.89
CA GLY A 278 -23.32 28.04 22.61
C GLY A 278 -23.54 27.79 24.11
N THR A 279 -24.09 26.62 24.46
CA THR A 279 -24.29 26.21 25.86
C THR A 279 -22.96 26.04 26.59
N LEU A 280 -21.99 25.39 25.96
CA LEU A 280 -20.65 25.22 26.51
C LEU A 280 -19.94 26.57 26.65
N LYS A 281 -20.03 27.45 25.65
CA LYS A 281 -19.46 28.81 25.70
C LYS A 281 -20.05 29.63 26.84
N ASN A 282 -21.37 29.57 27.05
CA ASN A 282 -22.02 30.22 28.19
C ASN A 282 -21.50 29.67 29.53
N THR A 283 -21.41 28.35 29.66
CA THR A 283 -20.87 27.71 30.87
C THR A 283 -19.45 28.18 31.17
N ARG A 284 -18.58 28.22 30.15
CA ARG A 284 -17.20 28.72 30.28
C ARG A 284 -17.16 30.21 30.64
N SER A 285 -18.12 30.98 30.16
CA SER A 285 -18.26 32.40 30.51
C SER A 285 -18.70 32.61 31.96
N ASP A 286 -19.62 31.79 32.47
CA ASP A 286 -20.04 31.81 33.88
C ASP A 286 -18.87 31.43 34.81
N LEU A 287 -17.92 30.61 34.32
CA LEU A 287 -16.65 30.30 34.99
C LEU A 287 -15.55 31.36 34.79
N GLY A 288 -15.82 32.46 34.08
CA GLY A 288 -14.86 33.54 33.82
C GLY A 288 -13.72 33.18 32.87
N ILE A 289 -13.83 32.09 32.11
CA ILE A 289 -12.78 31.60 31.19
C ILE A 289 -12.79 32.39 29.88
N VAL A 290 -13.98 32.70 29.38
CA VAL A 290 -14.22 33.49 28.17
C VAL A 290 -15.22 34.61 28.45
N GLN A 291 -15.20 35.65 27.63
CA GLN A 291 -16.17 36.73 27.74
C GLN A 291 -17.57 36.24 27.34
N ARG A 292 -18.61 36.78 28.01
CA ARG A 292 -20.00 36.48 27.66
C ARG A 292 -20.27 37.04 26.27
N ASP A 293 -20.84 36.20 25.43
CA ASP A 293 -21.16 36.54 24.06
C ASP A 293 -22.69 36.67 23.91
N ASN A 294 -23.14 37.86 23.53
CA ASN A 294 -24.56 38.19 23.43
C ASN A 294 -25.29 37.38 22.34
N THR A 295 -24.56 36.74 21.42
CA THR A 295 -25.16 35.87 20.39
C THR A 295 -25.67 34.54 20.96
N PHE A 296 -25.18 34.11 22.13
CA PHE A 296 -25.52 32.82 22.74
C PHE A 296 -26.44 32.92 23.96
N ILE A 297 -27.17 34.02 24.18
CA ILE A 297 -28.02 34.20 25.39
C ILE A 297 -29.09 33.09 25.53
N ARG A 298 -29.65 32.63 24.41
CA ARG A 298 -30.66 31.55 24.34
C ARG A 298 -30.22 30.47 23.35
N PRO A 299 -29.24 29.61 23.72
CA PRO A 299 -28.76 28.55 22.83
C PRO A 299 -29.87 27.59 22.40
N ASP A 300 -30.90 27.43 23.24
CA ASP A 300 -32.09 26.62 22.97
C ASP A 300 -32.91 27.10 21.76
N LEU A 301 -32.79 28.38 21.38
CA LEU A 301 -33.47 28.97 20.22
C LEU A 301 -32.63 28.91 18.93
N LEU A 302 -31.35 28.54 19.01
CA LEU A 302 -30.47 28.49 17.84
C LEU A 302 -30.80 27.28 16.96
N GLY A 303 -30.33 27.28 15.71
CA GLY A 303 -30.35 26.08 14.85
C GLY A 303 -29.17 25.15 15.14
N GLU A 304 -28.93 24.17 14.27
CA GLU A 304 -27.77 23.25 14.38
C GLU A 304 -26.44 23.91 13.94
N GLY A 305 -26.49 24.99 13.15
CA GLY A 305 -25.30 25.65 12.61
C GLY A 305 -24.66 24.91 11.44
N THR A 306 -23.40 25.23 11.16
CA THR A 306 -22.63 24.63 10.06
C THR A 306 -21.94 23.35 10.51
N ASP A 307 -22.25 22.24 9.82
CA ASP A 307 -21.51 20.98 9.93
C ASP A 307 -20.34 20.97 8.93
N TRP A 308 -19.17 21.38 9.40
CA TRP A 308 -17.97 21.50 8.57
C TRP A 308 -17.46 20.17 8.01
N GLN A 309 -17.79 19.02 8.62
CA GLN A 309 -17.43 17.73 8.04
C GLN A 309 -18.27 17.47 6.79
N LYS A 310 -19.59 17.70 6.89
CA LYS A 310 -20.51 17.52 5.77
C LYS A 310 -20.25 18.48 4.61
N GLU A 311 -19.76 19.68 4.89
CA GLU A 311 -19.38 20.65 3.86
C GLU A 311 -18.04 20.29 3.17
N LEU A 312 -17.11 19.69 3.91
CA LEU A 312 -15.80 19.28 3.36
C LEU A 312 -15.88 17.97 2.60
N PHE A 313 -16.58 16.98 3.15
CA PHE A 313 -16.68 15.63 2.59
C PHE A 313 -17.90 15.50 1.67
N THR A 314 -17.65 15.16 0.41
CA THR A 314 -18.65 14.99 -0.65
C THR A 314 -18.64 13.56 -1.20
N THR A 315 -19.72 13.18 -1.89
CA THR A 315 -19.73 11.96 -2.70
C THR A 315 -18.90 12.21 -3.96
N ALA A 316 -17.75 11.56 -4.06
CA ALA A 316 -16.79 11.76 -5.15
C ALA A 316 -16.92 10.69 -6.23
N MET A 317 -16.79 11.09 -7.51
CA MET A 317 -16.85 10.15 -8.63
C MET A 317 -15.48 9.56 -8.96
N MET A 318 -15.49 8.36 -9.53
CA MET A 318 -14.31 7.66 -10.01
C MET A 318 -14.64 6.95 -11.31
N GLN A 319 -13.73 7.00 -12.28
CA GLN A 319 -13.91 6.33 -13.56
C GLN A 319 -12.58 5.78 -14.08
N SER A 320 -12.63 4.60 -14.70
CA SER A 320 -11.46 4.00 -15.33
C SER A 320 -11.80 3.32 -16.64
N TYR A 321 -10.88 3.42 -17.59
CA TYR A 321 -10.96 2.80 -18.90
C TYR A 321 -9.63 2.17 -19.26
N ASN A 322 -9.66 0.90 -19.65
CA ASN A 322 -8.49 0.13 -19.99
C ASN A 322 -8.73 -0.60 -21.31
N LEU A 323 -7.82 -0.42 -22.26
CA LEU A 323 -7.82 -1.13 -23.53
C LEU A 323 -6.50 -1.88 -23.66
N SER A 324 -6.56 -3.17 -23.93
CA SER A 324 -5.35 -3.97 -24.15
C SER A 324 -5.51 -4.87 -25.37
N ALA A 325 -4.41 -5.03 -26.10
CA ALA A 325 -4.32 -5.87 -27.28
C ALA A 325 -3.13 -6.80 -27.13
N SER A 326 -3.31 -8.10 -27.40
CA SER A 326 -2.21 -9.06 -27.35
C SER A 326 -2.35 -10.12 -28.43
N GLY A 327 -1.22 -10.59 -28.95
CA GLY A 327 -1.20 -11.62 -29.99
C GLY A 327 0.23 -11.92 -30.44
N GLY A 328 0.37 -12.76 -31.47
CA GLY A 328 1.68 -13.07 -31.98
C GLY A 328 1.74 -14.24 -32.93
N THR A 329 2.81 -14.27 -33.72
CA THR A 329 3.20 -15.43 -34.53
C THR A 329 4.08 -16.38 -33.72
N ASP A 330 4.58 -17.44 -34.37
CA ASP A 330 5.49 -18.38 -33.72
C ASP A 330 6.81 -17.78 -33.25
N ASN A 331 7.27 -16.72 -33.91
CA ASN A 331 8.56 -16.10 -33.62
C ASN A 331 8.43 -14.77 -32.89
N THR A 332 7.31 -14.05 -33.03
CA THR A 332 7.15 -12.72 -32.41
C THR A 332 5.82 -12.62 -31.70
N THR A 333 5.85 -12.26 -30.42
CA THR A 333 4.65 -11.98 -29.61
C THR A 333 4.67 -10.55 -29.13
N TYR A 334 3.50 -9.92 -29.09
CA TYR A 334 3.35 -8.54 -28.66
C TYR A 334 2.14 -8.37 -27.72
N ALA A 335 2.24 -7.39 -26.83
CA ALA A 335 1.14 -6.90 -26.02
C ALA A 335 1.22 -5.38 -25.90
N MET A 336 0.09 -4.70 -26.04
CA MET A 336 -0.03 -3.26 -25.88
C MET A 336 -1.22 -2.95 -24.96
N GLY A 337 -1.09 -1.92 -24.13
CA GLY A 337 -2.12 -1.50 -23.18
C GLY A 337 -2.18 0.01 -23.05
N VAL A 338 -3.39 0.55 -22.98
CA VAL A 338 -3.68 1.95 -22.66
C VAL A 338 -4.65 1.97 -21.49
N GLY A 339 -4.38 2.80 -20.49
CA GLY A 339 -5.23 2.97 -19.32
C GLY A 339 -5.43 4.44 -18.98
N TYR A 340 -6.64 4.80 -18.59
CA TYR A 340 -6.96 6.09 -17.98
C TYR A 340 -7.75 5.85 -16.69
N LEU A 341 -7.40 6.60 -15.65
CA LEU A 341 -8.08 6.64 -14.37
C LEU A 341 -8.25 8.11 -14.00
N ASP A 342 -9.45 8.45 -13.55
CA ASP A 342 -9.80 9.77 -13.03
C ASP A 342 -10.61 9.56 -11.75
N GLN A 343 -10.11 10.09 -10.65
CA GLN A 343 -10.62 9.87 -9.30
C GLN A 343 -10.68 11.20 -8.55
N ASP A 344 -11.88 11.68 -8.32
CA ASP A 344 -12.10 12.78 -7.37
C ASP A 344 -11.88 12.26 -5.94
N GLY A 345 -11.38 13.11 -5.05
CA GLY A 345 -11.30 12.80 -3.63
C GLY A 345 -12.60 13.13 -2.90
N ILE A 346 -12.91 12.37 -1.86
CA ILE A 346 -14.08 12.63 -0.99
C ILE A 346 -13.99 13.97 -0.26
N ALA A 347 -12.81 14.58 -0.11
CA ALA A 347 -12.66 15.93 0.42
C ALA A 347 -12.34 16.94 -0.70
N ILE A 348 -13.06 18.06 -0.73
CA ILE A 348 -12.88 19.15 -1.71
C ILE A 348 -11.43 19.61 -1.72
N GLY A 349 -10.78 19.68 -2.88
CA GLY A 349 -9.36 20.04 -3.00
C GLY A 349 -8.41 18.84 -3.03
N SER A 350 -8.94 17.63 -3.26
CA SER A 350 -8.17 16.42 -3.53
C SER A 350 -8.69 15.69 -4.78
N SER A 351 -7.78 15.23 -5.64
CA SER A 351 -8.09 14.44 -6.83
C SER A 351 -6.84 13.72 -7.33
N PHE A 352 -7.00 12.67 -8.13
CA PHE A 352 -5.91 11.95 -8.78
C PHE A 352 -6.34 11.47 -10.16
N ASP A 353 -5.55 11.81 -11.17
CA ASP A 353 -5.68 11.29 -12.52
C ASP A 353 -4.40 10.58 -12.97
N ARG A 354 -4.56 9.56 -13.80
CA ARG A 354 -3.47 8.74 -14.33
C ARG A 354 -3.74 8.31 -15.75
N PHE A 355 -2.77 8.55 -16.61
CA PHE A 355 -2.71 8.01 -17.96
C PHE A 355 -1.50 7.07 -18.10
N ASN A 356 -1.73 5.86 -18.62
CA ASN A 356 -0.71 4.84 -18.78
C ASN A 356 -0.70 4.29 -20.22
N LEU A 357 0.50 4.10 -20.77
CA LEU A 357 0.74 3.39 -22.02
C LEU A 357 1.79 2.31 -21.78
N ARG A 358 1.55 1.09 -22.26
CA ARG A 358 2.49 -0.02 -22.15
C ARG A 358 2.61 -0.77 -23.47
N GLY A 359 3.82 -1.19 -23.81
CA GLY A 359 4.13 -2.03 -24.96
C GLY A 359 5.20 -3.06 -24.65
N VAL A 360 4.94 -4.31 -25.00
CA VAL A 360 5.91 -5.42 -24.90
C VAL A 360 5.98 -6.14 -26.22
N VAL A 361 7.22 -6.41 -26.65
CA VAL A 361 7.53 -7.22 -27.82
C VAL A 361 8.62 -8.21 -27.45
N ASP A 362 8.37 -9.49 -27.68
CA ASP A 362 9.37 -10.56 -27.57
C ASP A 362 9.52 -11.22 -28.94
N SER A 363 10.75 -11.39 -29.41
CA SER A 363 11.04 -11.96 -30.73
C SER A 363 12.17 -12.99 -30.67
N GLN A 364 11.88 -14.20 -31.15
CA GLN A 364 12.85 -15.26 -31.44
C GLN A 364 13.46 -15.00 -32.83
N VAL A 365 14.46 -14.13 -32.90
CA VAL A 365 15.11 -13.70 -34.15
C VAL A 365 15.80 -14.86 -34.86
N LYS A 366 16.44 -15.73 -34.09
CA LYS A 366 17.06 -17.00 -34.52
C LYS A 366 16.80 -18.06 -33.45
N SER A 367 16.97 -19.34 -33.75
CA SER A 367 16.82 -20.42 -32.74
C SER A 367 17.72 -20.25 -31.51
N PHE A 368 18.86 -19.58 -31.66
CA PHE A 368 19.81 -19.28 -30.59
C PHE A 368 19.72 -17.84 -30.05
N LEU A 369 18.94 -16.95 -30.67
CA LEU A 369 18.88 -15.53 -30.29
C LEU A 369 17.44 -15.09 -30.09
N LYS A 370 17.12 -14.70 -28.85
CA LYS A 370 15.86 -14.07 -28.47
C LYS A 370 16.14 -12.64 -28.03
N VAL A 371 15.32 -11.70 -28.49
CA VAL A 371 15.35 -10.29 -28.05
C VAL A 371 13.99 -9.90 -27.51
N GLY A 372 13.96 -8.97 -26.57
CA GLY A 372 12.70 -8.41 -26.09
C GLY A 372 12.85 -6.99 -25.60
N VAL A 373 11.75 -6.24 -25.74
CA VAL A 373 11.61 -4.84 -25.34
C VAL A 373 10.32 -4.72 -24.54
N ASN A 374 10.39 -4.04 -23.41
CA ASN A 374 9.27 -3.63 -22.59
C ASN A 374 9.36 -2.11 -22.36
N LEU A 375 8.31 -1.39 -22.72
CA LEU A 375 8.19 0.05 -22.58
C LEU A 375 6.92 0.36 -21.78
N ALA A 376 7.02 1.21 -20.77
CA ALA A 376 5.89 1.76 -20.05
C ALA A 376 6.07 3.27 -19.88
N LEU A 377 5.04 4.04 -20.24
CA LEU A 377 4.95 5.48 -20.04
C LEU A 377 3.77 5.74 -19.10
N SER A 378 3.94 6.69 -18.19
CA SER A 378 2.88 7.12 -17.28
C SER A 378 2.91 8.63 -17.07
N ASN A 379 1.73 9.22 -16.96
CA ASN A 379 1.54 10.57 -16.43
C ASN A 379 0.54 10.48 -15.27
N THR A 380 0.85 11.13 -14.16
CA THR A 380 -0.04 11.25 -13.01
C THR A 380 -0.12 12.69 -12.56
N ASN A 381 -1.31 13.15 -12.20
CA ASN A 381 -1.52 14.46 -11.61
C ASN A 381 -2.39 14.32 -10.37
N GLN A 382 -1.92 14.89 -9.26
CA GLN A 382 -2.53 14.73 -7.94
C GLN A 382 -2.72 16.10 -7.30
N LYS A 383 -3.95 16.43 -6.88
CA LYS A 383 -4.22 17.62 -6.05
C LYS A 383 -4.16 17.24 -4.58
N THR A 384 -3.35 17.97 -3.79
CA THR A 384 -3.04 17.66 -2.38
C THR A 384 -3.39 18.79 -1.41
N THR A 385 -4.18 19.78 -1.83
CA THR A 385 -4.56 20.95 -1.03
C THR A 385 -5.10 20.58 0.36
N VAL A 386 -5.93 19.54 0.47
CA VAL A 386 -6.52 19.12 1.76
C VAL A 386 -5.52 18.45 2.70
N THR A 387 -4.65 17.61 2.15
CA THR A 387 -3.75 16.75 2.92
C THR A 387 -2.54 17.51 3.44
N ASP A 388 -1.99 18.43 2.64
CA ASP A 388 -0.77 19.15 3.01
C ASP A 388 -1.01 20.27 4.04
N ASP A 389 -2.23 20.82 4.08
CA ASP A 389 -2.60 21.96 4.95
C ASP A 389 -3.37 21.55 6.23
N SER A 390 -3.48 20.24 6.52
CA SER A 390 -4.28 19.73 7.65
C SER A 390 -5.74 20.26 7.65
N LEU A 391 -6.33 20.49 6.47
CA LEU A 391 -7.65 21.14 6.36
C LEU A 391 -8.78 20.32 6.99
N ILE A 392 -8.63 18.99 7.08
CA ILE A 392 -9.56 18.12 7.81
C ILE A 392 -9.58 18.51 9.30
N LEU A 393 -8.40 18.74 9.90
CA LEU A 393 -8.32 19.16 11.29
C LEU A 393 -8.87 20.58 11.47
N THR A 394 -8.61 21.48 10.52
CA THR A 394 -9.20 22.82 10.49
C THR A 394 -10.73 22.74 10.46
N ALA A 395 -11.31 21.83 9.65
CA ALA A 395 -12.75 21.61 9.59
C ALA A 395 -13.32 21.07 10.90
N LEU A 396 -12.65 20.10 11.54
CA LEU A 396 -13.05 19.60 12.85
C LEU A 396 -12.98 20.68 13.94
N LYS A 397 -12.01 21.59 13.87
CA LYS A 397 -11.85 22.67 14.86
C LYS A 397 -12.69 23.91 14.54
N GLN A 398 -13.25 24.04 13.34
CA GLN A 398 -14.02 25.22 12.97
C GLN A 398 -15.39 25.24 13.66
N THR A 399 -15.71 26.38 14.25
CA THR A 399 -16.91 26.58 15.07
C THR A 399 -18.18 26.59 14.23
N PRO A 400 -19.29 26.00 14.73
CA PRO A 400 -20.54 25.85 13.98
C PRO A 400 -21.33 27.15 13.79
N ASN A 401 -20.90 28.27 14.43
CA ASN A 401 -21.51 29.59 14.26
C ASN A 401 -20.99 30.36 13.04
N VAL A 402 -19.89 29.92 12.44
CA VAL A 402 -19.34 30.52 11.21
C VAL A 402 -20.00 29.83 10.02
N ALA A 403 -20.53 30.60 9.07
CA ALA A 403 -21.12 30.02 7.87
C ALA A 403 -20.04 29.63 6.85
N VAL A 404 -20.39 28.83 5.84
CA VAL A 404 -19.46 28.53 4.74
C VAL A 404 -19.30 29.75 3.83
N ARG A 405 -20.39 30.47 3.57
CA ARG A 405 -20.45 31.64 2.68
C ARG A 405 -21.33 32.73 3.26
N ASN A 406 -20.96 33.97 2.96
CA ASN A 406 -21.77 35.15 3.17
C ASN A 406 -22.95 35.19 2.18
N ALA A 407 -23.93 36.05 2.46
CA ALA A 407 -25.11 36.25 1.59
C ALA A 407 -24.74 36.77 0.19
N ASP A 408 -23.58 37.42 0.04
CA ASP A 408 -23.06 37.89 -1.26
C ASP A 408 -22.30 36.80 -2.06
N GLY A 409 -22.17 35.59 -1.50
CA GLY A 409 -21.50 34.44 -2.11
C GLY A 409 -20.00 34.34 -1.81
N THR A 410 -19.39 35.34 -1.15
CA THR A 410 -18.01 35.25 -0.67
C THR A 410 -17.86 34.22 0.44
N PHE A 411 -16.66 33.69 0.67
CA PHE A 411 -16.42 32.79 1.79
C PHE A 411 -16.46 33.56 3.11
N ASP A 412 -17.20 33.04 4.07
CA ASP A 412 -17.32 33.63 5.41
C ASP A 412 -16.15 33.19 6.31
N GLY A 413 -15.99 33.83 7.46
CA GLY A 413 -14.98 33.51 8.45
C GLY A 413 -15.32 34.13 9.82
N PRO A 414 -14.51 33.85 10.85
CA PRO A 414 -14.77 34.35 12.19
C PRO A 414 -14.67 35.89 12.27
N ASP A 415 -15.41 36.50 13.20
CA ASP A 415 -15.41 37.95 13.44
C ASP A 415 -14.19 38.47 14.23
N THR A 416 -13.32 37.58 14.70
CA THR A 416 -12.09 37.88 15.44
C THR A 416 -10.92 37.09 14.86
N THR A 417 -9.69 37.49 15.20
CA THR A 417 -8.46 36.78 14.83
C THR A 417 -7.91 35.91 15.98
N GLU A 418 -8.47 36.03 17.18
CA GLU A 418 -7.96 35.35 18.38
C GLU A 418 -8.56 33.95 18.55
N PHE A 419 -7.70 32.92 18.56
CA PHE A 419 -8.05 31.52 18.86
C PHE A 419 -9.15 30.90 17.98
N VAL A 420 -9.30 31.38 16.75
CA VAL A 420 -10.28 30.91 15.78
C VAL A 420 -9.63 30.07 14.68
N GLN A 421 -10.45 29.35 13.91
CA GLN A 421 -10.01 28.62 12.73
C GLN A 421 -10.39 29.37 11.46
N ASN A 422 -9.70 29.02 10.37
CA ASN A 422 -9.99 29.57 9.05
C ASN A 422 -11.11 28.78 8.35
N ASN A 423 -11.71 29.31 7.29
CA ASN A 423 -12.72 28.60 6.51
C ASN A 423 -12.06 27.48 5.68
N PRO A 424 -12.25 26.19 6.04
CA PRO A 424 -11.56 25.08 5.37
C PRO A 424 -12.01 24.93 3.91
N ILE A 425 -13.28 25.20 3.60
CA ILE A 425 -13.83 25.09 2.23
C ILE A 425 -13.31 26.21 1.36
N GLY A 426 -13.22 27.43 1.92
CA GLY A 426 -12.60 28.57 1.27
C GLY A 426 -11.15 28.27 0.89
N LEU A 427 -10.34 27.83 1.84
CA LEU A 427 -8.94 27.47 1.60
C LEU A 427 -8.80 26.34 0.57
N ALA A 428 -9.57 25.27 0.71
CA ALA A 428 -9.57 24.14 -0.23
C ALA A 428 -9.94 24.54 -1.67
N SER A 429 -10.77 25.58 -1.83
CA SER A 429 -11.26 26.03 -3.14
C SER A 429 -10.32 27.02 -3.84
N ILE A 430 -9.60 27.85 -3.08
CA ILE A 430 -8.80 28.95 -3.66
C ILE A 430 -7.31 28.61 -3.76
N ARG A 431 -6.80 27.70 -2.91
CA ARG A 431 -5.41 27.25 -2.97
C ARG A 431 -5.24 26.24 -4.08
N ASP A 432 -4.17 26.39 -4.82
CA ASP A 432 -3.78 25.42 -5.83
C ASP A 432 -2.50 24.72 -5.36
N ASN A 433 -2.62 23.43 -5.06
CA ASN A 433 -1.50 22.60 -4.68
C ASN A 433 -1.62 21.26 -5.42
N HIS A 434 -0.72 21.04 -6.36
CA HIS A 434 -0.72 19.84 -7.17
C HIS A 434 0.69 19.34 -7.50
N ASN A 435 0.77 18.03 -7.66
CA ASN A 435 1.96 17.31 -8.06
C ASN A 435 1.70 16.61 -9.39
N GLU A 436 2.49 16.96 -10.39
CA GLU A 436 2.48 16.30 -11.69
C GLU A 436 3.72 15.43 -11.81
N SER A 437 3.60 14.22 -12.34
CA SER A 437 4.72 13.29 -12.51
C SER A 437 4.64 12.51 -13.81
N TYR A 438 5.75 12.48 -14.52
CA TYR A 438 5.95 11.72 -15.76
C TYR A 438 6.95 10.60 -15.51
N GLY A 439 6.63 9.40 -15.96
CA GLY A 439 7.49 8.22 -15.83
C GLY A 439 7.74 7.55 -17.17
N ILE A 440 8.99 7.22 -17.45
CA ILE A 440 9.43 6.44 -18.61
C ILE A 440 10.20 5.24 -18.10
N ARG A 441 9.71 4.04 -18.40
CA ARG A 441 10.39 2.78 -18.09
C ARG A 441 10.66 2.01 -19.35
N ALA A 442 11.91 1.63 -19.56
CA ALA A 442 12.32 0.79 -20.67
C ALA A 442 13.15 -0.37 -20.16
N ASN A 443 12.88 -1.58 -20.64
CA ASN A 443 13.69 -2.75 -20.37
C ASN A 443 13.92 -3.52 -21.67
N THR A 444 15.18 -3.62 -22.08
CA THR A 444 15.59 -4.33 -23.29
C THR A 444 16.55 -5.44 -22.94
N TYR A 445 16.39 -6.61 -23.56
CA TYR A 445 17.28 -7.74 -23.33
C TYR A 445 17.56 -8.55 -24.59
N ALA A 446 18.70 -9.22 -24.58
CA ALA A 446 19.06 -10.25 -25.55
C ALA A 446 19.47 -11.52 -24.79
N GLU A 447 18.89 -12.66 -25.18
CA GLU A 447 19.23 -13.99 -24.71
C GLU A 447 19.86 -14.80 -25.84
N ILE A 448 21.09 -15.24 -25.64
CA ILE A 448 21.90 -16.03 -26.57
C ILE A 448 22.06 -17.44 -26.00
N GLY A 449 21.48 -18.43 -26.67
CA GLY A 449 21.67 -19.85 -26.37
C GLY A 449 22.86 -20.41 -27.13
N PHE A 450 24.02 -20.55 -26.47
CA PHE A 450 25.19 -21.20 -27.06
C PHE A 450 24.94 -22.69 -27.31
N THR A 451 24.22 -23.32 -26.38
CA THR A 451 23.70 -24.68 -26.51
C THR A 451 22.29 -24.72 -25.94
N LYS A 452 21.62 -25.89 -26.01
CA LYS A 452 20.32 -26.09 -25.37
C LYS A 452 20.34 -25.92 -23.83
N ASP A 453 21.52 -26.14 -23.23
CA ASP A 453 21.73 -26.17 -21.79
C ASP A 453 22.43 -24.89 -21.27
N LEU A 454 23.10 -24.12 -22.14
CA LEU A 454 23.89 -22.93 -21.77
C LEU A 454 23.37 -21.67 -22.47
N LYS A 455 22.97 -20.68 -21.66
CA LYS A 455 22.38 -19.42 -22.12
C LYS A 455 23.07 -18.23 -21.47
N PHE A 456 23.32 -17.20 -22.25
CA PHE A 456 23.73 -15.89 -21.76
C PHE A 456 22.62 -14.89 -22.00
N LYS A 457 22.27 -14.11 -20.99
CA LYS A 457 21.30 -13.03 -21.08
C LYS A 457 21.96 -11.73 -20.66
N THR A 458 21.89 -10.72 -21.51
CA THR A 458 22.24 -9.33 -21.17
C THR A 458 20.97 -8.49 -21.21
N GLN A 459 20.75 -7.67 -20.19
CA GLN A 459 19.56 -6.84 -20.07
C GLN A 459 19.94 -5.46 -19.54
N TYR A 460 19.41 -4.44 -20.19
CA TYR A 460 19.55 -3.05 -19.82
C TYR A 460 18.17 -2.48 -19.47
N SER A 461 18.04 -1.95 -18.27
CA SER A 461 16.82 -1.37 -17.72
C SER A 461 17.04 0.11 -17.42
N LEU A 462 16.05 0.93 -17.74
CA LEU A 462 16.05 2.37 -17.55
C LEU A 462 14.72 2.79 -16.93
N ASP A 463 14.79 3.64 -15.91
CA ASP A 463 13.66 4.33 -15.28
C ASP A 463 14.00 5.81 -15.20
N TYR A 464 13.19 6.63 -15.85
CA TYR A 464 13.37 8.08 -15.88
C TYR A 464 12.09 8.74 -15.39
N GLY A 465 12.22 9.60 -14.38
CA GLY A 465 11.12 10.30 -13.74
C GLY A 465 11.29 11.81 -13.82
N PHE A 466 10.19 12.51 -14.06
CA PHE A 466 10.10 13.96 -13.91
C PHE A 466 8.94 14.29 -12.97
N SER A 467 9.17 15.14 -11.98
CA SER A 467 8.11 15.63 -11.10
C SER A 467 8.08 17.15 -11.08
N ASN A 468 6.89 17.72 -11.02
CA ASN A 468 6.64 19.14 -10.89
C ASN A 468 5.62 19.35 -9.77
N SER A 469 6.10 19.84 -8.62
CA SER A 469 5.25 20.27 -7.52
C SER A 469 5.00 21.76 -7.65
N TYR A 470 3.73 22.15 -7.58
CA TYR A 470 3.30 23.52 -7.69
C TYR A 470 2.39 23.87 -6.52
N THR A 471 2.67 24.99 -5.87
CA THR A 471 1.82 25.51 -4.79
C THR A 471 1.63 27.00 -4.98
N PHE A 472 0.37 27.44 -4.96
CA PHE A 472 -0.01 28.84 -4.93
C PHE A 472 -1.00 29.11 -3.80
N SER A 473 -0.59 30.02 -2.91
CA SER A 473 -1.43 30.55 -1.85
C SER A 473 -1.88 31.97 -2.22
N PRO A 474 -3.17 32.17 -2.53
CA PRO A 474 -3.69 33.49 -2.87
C PRO A 474 -3.89 34.36 -1.63
N SER A 475 -4.15 35.65 -1.86
CA SER A 475 -4.67 36.55 -0.84
C SER A 475 -6.16 36.30 -0.63
N TYR A 476 -6.64 36.40 0.59
CA TYR A 476 -8.05 36.23 0.92
C TYR A 476 -8.45 37.07 2.14
N LYS A 477 -9.76 37.28 2.28
CA LYS A 477 -10.38 37.81 3.48
C LYS A 477 -11.60 36.97 3.80
N PHE A 478 -11.55 36.22 4.89
CA PHE A 478 -12.65 35.40 5.41
C PHE A 478 -13.00 35.96 6.80
N GLY A 479 -14.07 36.75 6.88
CA GLY A 479 -14.39 37.51 8.09
C GLY A 479 -13.25 38.45 8.50
N ALA A 480 -12.77 38.32 9.73
CA ALA A 480 -11.63 39.04 10.29
C ALA A 480 -10.26 38.45 9.91
N LEU A 481 -10.21 37.21 9.40
CA LEU A 481 -8.97 36.57 8.96
C LEU A 481 -8.59 37.07 7.56
N VAL A 482 -7.47 37.77 7.48
CA VAL A 482 -6.94 38.35 6.24
C VAL A 482 -5.56 37.77 5.96
N ASN A 483 -5.35 37.33 4.73
CA ASN A 483 -4.04 37.10 4.17
C ASN A 483 -3.86 38.01 2.97
N ASP A 484 -2.99 39.02 3.08
CA ASP A 484 -2.65 39.93 1.98
C ASP A 484 -1.46 39.45 1.15
N VAL A 485 -0.74 38.42 1.64
CA VAL A 485 0.45 37.90 0.98
C VAL A 485 0.05 36.77 0.04
N ARG A 486 0.35 36.98 -1.24
CA ARG A 486 0.27 35.95 -2.28
C ARG A 486 1.63 35.30 -2.41
N GLU A 487 1.67 33.98 -2.40
CA GLU A 487 2.91 33.20 -2.42
C GLU A 487 2.79 32.09 -3.46
N GLY A 488 3.86 31.90 -4.22
CA GLY A 488 3.95 30.88 -5.25
C GLY A 488 5.28 30.17 -5.18
N SER A 489 5.24 28.85 -5.25
CA SER A 489 6.43 28.02 -5.30
C SER A 489 6.31 26.94 -6.35
N ARG A 490 7.44 26.56 -6.92
CA ARG A 490 7.54 25.50 -7.90
C ARG A 490 8.82 24.70 -7.69
N THR A 491 8.68 23.39 -7.60
CA THR A 491 9.79 22.46 -7.50
C THR A 491 9.76 21.54 -8.71
N LYS A 492 10.82 21.56 -9.51
CA LYS A 492 11.03 20.59 -10.59
C LYS A 492 12.12 19.63 -10.18
N SER A 493 11.84 18.34 -10.24
CA SER A 493 12.83 17.31 -9.96
C SER A 493 12.85 16.30 -11.11
N ASN A 494 14.02 15.70 -11.32
CA ASN A 494 14.18 14.58 -12.23
C ASN A 494 15.05 13.51 -11.57
N SER A 495 14.71 12.26 -11.87
CA SER A 495 15.42 11.09 -11.41
C SER A 495 15.74 10.20 -12.59
N ASP A 496 16.98 9.73 -12.65
CA ASP A 496 17.47 8.77 -13.63
C ASP A 496 17.96 7.54 -12.86
N TYR A 497 17.51 6.37 -13.26
CA TYR A 497 18.04 5.10 -12.81
C TYR A 497 18.27 4.19 -14.01
N TRP A 498 19.45 3.58 -14.05
CA TRP A 498 19.75 2.50 -14.98
C TRP A 498 20.34 1.29 -14.27
N ASN A 499 20.05 0.12 -14.83
CA ASN A 499 20.61 -1.15 -14.40
C ASN A 499 21.05 -1.97 -15.61
N TRP A 500 22.28 -2.48 -15.57
CA TRP A 500 22.79 -3.41 -16.55
C TRP A 500 23.16 -4.73 -15.88
N ASN A 501 22.46 -5.80 -16.28
CA ASN A 501 22.72 -7.13 -15.78
C ASN A 501 23.19 -8.07 -16.91
N ASN A 502 24.13 -8.93 -16.57
CA ASN A 502 24.70 -9.94 -17.45
C ASN A 502 24.69 -11.27 -16.71
N VAL A 503 23.95 -12.25 -17.22
CA VAL A 503 23.71 -13.52 -16.53
C VAL A 503 24.01 -14.69 -17.46
N LEU A 504 24.92 -15.56 -17.04
CA LEU A 504 25.20 -16.84 -17.67
C LEU A 504 24.50 -17.94 -16.89
N THR A 505 23.65 -18.73 -17.56
CA THR A 505 22.89 -19.82 -16.95
C THR A 505 23.19 -21.14 -17.64
N TYR A 506 23.58 -22.15 -16.87
CA TYR A 506 23.71 -23.54 -17.29
C TYR A 506 22.60 -24.37 -16.63
N ASN A 507 21.73 -25.00 -17.42
CA ASN A 507 20.67 -25.89 -16.95
C ASN A 507 20.83 -27.27 -17.59
N LYS A 508 21.06 -28.29 -16.78
CA LYS A 508 21.26 -29.65 -17.26
C LYS A 508 20.52 -30.66 -16.40
N LYS A 509 19.80 -31.56 -17.05
CA LYS A 509 19.28 -32.79 -16.43
C LYS A 509 20.06 -34.00 -16.94
N PHE A 510 20.55 -34.83 -16.03
CA PHE A 510 21.24 -36.10 -16.32
C PHE A 510 20.77 -37.15 -15.32
N ASN A 511 20.23 -38.26 -15.83
CA ASN A 511 19.57 -39.29 -15.02
C ASN A 511 18.54 -38.65 -14.06
N GLU A 512 18.69 -38.89 -12.76
CA GLU A 512 17.84 -38.35 -11.70
C GLU A 512 18.30 -36.97 -11.20
N HIS A 513 19.40 -36.43 -11.71
CA HIS A 513 19.96 -35.15 -11.26
C HIS A 513 19.53 -34.01 -12.18
N THR A 514 19.10 -32.90 -11.59
CA THR A 514 18.93 -31.63 -12.28
C THR A 514 19.82 -30.59 -11.63
N ILE A 515 20.70 -29.97 -12.43
CA ILE A 515 21.59 -28.89 -12.00
C ILE A 515 21.21 -27.63 -12.76
N ASN A 516 21.08 -26.53 -12.03
CA ASN A 516 21.00 -25.19 -12.60
C ASN A 516 22.03 -24.30 -11.92
N VAL A 517 23.01 -23.81 -12.68
CA VAL A 517 24.05 -22.89 -12.21
C VAL A 517 23.85 -21.56 -12.91
N MET A 518 23.92 -20.49 -12.15
CA MET A 518 23.82 -19.11 -12.62
C MET A 518 25.03 -18.33 -12.11
N LEU A 519 25.65 -17.56 -12.98
CA LEU A 519 26.68 -16.58 -12.66
C LEU A 519 26.25 -15.25 -13.25
N GLY A 520 26.37 -14.17 -12.48
CA GLY A 520 25.95 -12.87 -12.96
C GLY A 520 26.73 -11.69 -12.40
N GLU A 521 26.71 -10.62 -13.17
CA GLU A 521 27.20 -9.30 -12.82
C GLU A 521 26.04 -8.31 -12.96
N GLU A 522 26.00 -7.34 -12.05
CA GLU A 522 25.00 -6.27 -12.04
C GLU A 522 25.66 -4.93 -11.71
N MET A 523 25.34 -3.92 -12.51
CA MET A 523 25.79 -2.55 -12.33
C MET A 523 24.58 -1.63 -12.38
N GLN A 524 24.46 -0.75 -11.39
CA GLN A 524 23.38 0.23 -11.35
C GLN A 524 23.85 1.56 -10.82
N GLU A 525 23.16 2.61 -11.25
CA GLU A 525 23.33 3.97 -10.76
C GLU A 525 21.95 4.64 -10.67
N SER A 526 21.78 5.45 -9.64
CA SER A 526 20.65 6.35 -9.49
C SER A 526 21.18 7.77 -9.35
N HIS A 527 20.63 8.68 -10.14
CA HIS A 527 20.88 10.10 -10.08
C HIS A 527 19.55 10.83 -9.84
N TRP A 528 19.58 11.86 -9.00
CA TRP A 528 18.44 12.74 -8.75
C TRP A 528 18.92 14.17 -8.71
N GLU A 529 18.13 15.08 -9.26
CA GLU A 529 18.32 16.52 -9.10
C GLU A 529 16.97 17.22 -8.91
N SER A 530 17.01 18.40 -8.28
CA SER A 530 15.81 19.19 -7.99
C SER A 530 16.11 20.66 -7.89
N LEU A 531 15.34 21.46 -8.62
CA LEU A 531 15.35 22.91 -8.62
C LEU A 531 14.08 23.44 -7.97
N TYR A 532 14.24 24.31 -6.98
CA TYR A 532 13.16 25.03 -6.29
C TYR A 532 13.20 26.52 -6.64
N GLY A 533 12.03 27.08 -6.91
CA GLY A 533 11.82 28.51 -7.09
C GLY A 533 10.62 29.00 -6.27
N TYR A 534 10.77 30.19 -5.69
CA TYR A 534 9.74 30.81 -4.85
C TYR A 534 9.68 32.32 -5.06
N ARG A 535 8.47 32.85 -5.02
CA ARG A 535 8.15 34.28 -5.04
C ARG A 535 6.96 34.58 -4.13
N SER A 536 6.91 35.80 -3.63
CA SER A 536 5.72 36.36 -2.97
C SER A 536 5.40 37.76 -3.50
N GLY A 537 4.32 38.37 -3.02
CA GLY A 537 3.97 39.75 -3.37
C GLY A 537 3.38 39.91 -4.78
N TYR A 538 2.69 38.88 -5.29
CA TYR A 538 1.97 38.96 -6.57
C TYR A 538 0.92 40.08 -6.55
N LEU A 539 0.68 40.71 -7.70
CA LEU A 539 -0.31 41.80 -7.83
C LEU A 539 -1.76 41.30 -7.84
N THR A 540 -2.02 40.07 -8.29
CA THR A 540 -3.35 39.49 -8.41
C THR A 540 -3.36 38.01 -8.02
N ASN A 541 -4.54 37.46 -7.73
CA ASN A 541 -4.71 36.01 -7.50
C ASN A 541 -4.71 35.18 -8.79
N GLY A 542 -4.79 35.81 -9.97
CA GLY A 542 -4.89 35.10 -11.25
C GLY A 542 -3.57 34.93 -11.99
N ALA A 543 -2.59 35.81 -11.77
CA ALA A 543 -1.26 35.71 -12.35
C ALA A 543 -0.34 34.97 -11.37
N THR A 544 -0.09 33.70 -11.63
CA THR A 544 0.59 32.81 -10.66
C THR A 544 1.97 32.33 -11.10
N ASP A 545 2.38 32.63 -12.34
CA ASP A 545 3.74 32.38 -12.81
C ASP A 545 4.76 33.12 -11.93
N LEU A 546 5.88 32.48 -11.58
CA LEU A 546 6.86 33.06 -10.65
C LEU A 546 7.31 34.48 -11.04
N ASN A 547 7.48 34.78 -12.33
CA ASN A 547 7.88 36.12 -12.79
C ASN A 547 6.83 37.22 -12.53
N ALA A 548 5.57 36.87 -12.22
CA ALA A 548 4.52 37.81 -11.81
C ALA A 548 4.60 38.22 -10.33
N GLY A 549 5.40 37.51 -9.51
CA GLY A 549 5.68 37.88 -8.11
C GLY A 549 6.85 38.85 -7.97
N ASP A 550 6.97 39.50 -6.81
CA ASP A 550 7.98 40.52 -6.52
C ASP A 550 9.42 39.97 -6.68
N ALA A 551 10.20 40.61 -7.53
CA ALA A 551 11.60 40.30 -7.79
C ALA A 551 12.49 40.27 -6.55
N THR A 552 12.20 41.10 -5.55
CA THR A 552 12.99 41.22 -4.33
C THR A 552 12.78 40.06 -3.35
N THR A 553 11.72 39.27 -3.53
CA THR A 553 11.35 38.14 -2.66
C THR A 553 11.84 36.79 -3.19
N ALA A 554 12.58 36.81 -4.31
CA ALA A 554 13.07 35.62 -4.99
C ALA A 554 13.89 34.74 -4.04
N LYS A 555 13.47 33.47 -3.91
CA LYS A 555 14.28 32.42 -3.30
C LYS A 555 14.43 31.29 -4.30
N ASN A 556 15.61 30.70 -4.32
CA ASN A 556 15.91 29.53 -5.13
C ASN A 556 16.86 28.59 -4.38
N SER A 557 16.72 27.31 -4.63
CA SER A 557 17.68 26.30 -4.17
C SER A 557 17.76 25.18 -5.19
N ASN A 558 18.88 24.47 -5.18
CA ASN A 558 19.10 23.29 -6.00
C ASN A 558 19.68 22.17 -5.13
N GLY A 559 19.38 20.93 -5.47
CA GLY A 559 20.01 19.76 -4.87
C GLY A 559 20.25 18.69 -5.93
N SER A 560 21.33 17.94 -5.81
CA SER A 560 21.56 16.75 -6.63
C SER A 560 22.28 15.66 -5.83
N SER A 561 22.14 14.43 -6.29
CA SER A 561 22.60 13.26 -5.59
C SER A 561 22.83 12.11 -6.56
N THR A 562 23.91 11.35 -6.37
CA THR A 562 24.20 10.14 -7.15
C THR A 562 24.62 9.01 -6.21
N SER A 563 24.12 7.81 -6.48
CA SER A 563 24.58 6.59 -5.80
C SER A 563 24.67 5.43 -6.78
N SER A 564 25.65 4.55 -6.60
CA SER A 564 25.89 3.41 -7.48
C SER A 564 26.21 2.14 -6.71
N ILE A 565 25.88 1.00 -7.32
CA ILE A 565 26.21 -0.33 -6.82
C ILE A 565 26.77 -1.17 -7.98
N SER A 566 27.84 -1.89 -7.69
CA SER A 566 28.35 -2.98 -8.54
C SER A 566 28.28 -4.29 -7.77
N SER A 567 27.85 -5.36 -8.40
CA SER A 567 27.63 -6.64 -7.74
C SER A 567 28.01 -7.84 -8.60
N TYR A 568 28.49 -8.88 -7.93
CA TYR A 568 28.78 -10.19 -8.52
C TYR A 568 28.03 -11.27 -7.74
N PHE A 569 27.38 -12.19 -8.43
CA PHE A 569 26.62 -13.26 -7.78
C PHE A 569 26.71 -14.58 -8.51
N GLY A 570 26.60 -15.65 -7.71
CA GLY A 570 26.52 -17.02 -8.19
C GLY A 570 25.40 -17.76 -7.45
N ARG A 571 24.65 -18.58 -8.19
CA ARG A 571 23.58 -19.39 -7.65
C ARG A 571 23.63 -20.81 -8.20
N LEU A 572 23.56 -21.78 -7.31
CA LEU A 572 23.42 -23.20 -7.61
C LEU A 572 22.04 -23.67 -7.15
N PHE A 573 21.31 -24.30 -8.05
CA PHE A 573 20.14 -25.13 -7.74
C PHE A 573 20.44 -26.56 -8.13
N TYR A 574 20.11 -27.49 -7.24
CA TYR A 574 20.29 -28.91 -7.43
C TYR A 574 19.03 -29.65 -6.98
N SER A 575 18.59 -30.60 -7.79
CA SER A 575 17.49 -31.51 -7.49
C SER A 575 17.93 -32.95 -7.75
N TYR A 576 17.76 -33.83 -6.76
CA TYR A 576 17.96 -35.26 -6.90
C TYR A 576 16.61 -35.99 -6.87
N ASN A 577 16.32 -36.69 -7.96
CA ASN A 577 15.12 -37.49 -8.22
C ASN A 577 13.79 -36.76 -7.94
N ASP A 578 13.80 -35.42 -8.06
CA ASP A 578 12.69 -34.55 -7.66
C ASP A 578 12.24 -34.73 -6.20
N LYS A 579 13.13 -35.18 -5.30
CA LYS A 579 12.85 -35.40 -3.88
C LYS A 579 13.59 -34.41 -3.00
N TYR A 580 14.89 -34.27 -3.23
CA TYR A 580 15.77 -33.44 -2.42
C TYR A 580 16.23 -32.25 -3.26
N LEU A 581 15.92 -31.07 -2.77
CA LEU A 581 16.21 -29.81 -3.43
C LEU A 581 17.21 -29.02 -2.58
N LEU A 582 18.20 -28.43 -3.23
CA LEU A 582 19.17 -27.52 -2.63
C LEU A 582 19.27 -26.28 -3.50
N THR A 583 19.19 -25.11 -2.87
CA THR A 583 19.56 -23.83 -3.45
C THR A 583 20.68 -23.23 -2.61
N ALA A 584 21.78 -22.81 -3.23
CA ALA A 584 22.84 -22.06 -2.59
C ALA A 584 23.17 -20.82 -3.44
N THR A 585 23.28 -19.66 -2.80
CA THR A 585 23.60 -18.39 -3.46
C THR A 585 24.71 -17.70 -2.70
N ILE A 586 25.67 -17.14 -3.42
CA ILE A 586 26.66 -16.22 -2.87
C ILE A 586 26.67 -14.94 -3.69
N ARG A 587 26.65 -13.81 -3.01
CA ARG A 587 26.65 -12.49 -3.64
C ARG A 587 27.65 -11.57 -2.96
N ARG A 588 28.31 -10.72 -3.75
CA ARG A 588 29.26 -9.71 -3.32
C ARG A 588 28.85 -8.36 -3.88
N ASP A 589 28.45 -7.42 -3.03
CA ASP A 589 27.94 -6.10 -3.42
C ASP A 589 28.92 -5.00 -3.00
N GLY A 590 29.16 -4.04 -3.88
CA GLY A 590 30.01 -2.87 -3.68
C GLY A 590 29.19 -1.59 -3.81
N SER A 591 29.17 -0.74 -2.77
CA SER A 591 28.39 0.49 -2.73
C SER A 591 29.24 1.76 -2.75
N SER A 592 28.79 2.80 -3.46
CA SER A 592 29.39 4.13 -3.42
C SER A 592 29.15 4.90 -2.12
N LYS A 593 28.30 4.41 -1.21
CA LYS A 593 27.94 5.08 0.05
C LYS A 593 28.93 4.82 1.18
N PHE A 594 29.88 3.92 0.99
CA PHE A 594 30.91 3.58 1.97
C PHE A 594 32.30 3.91 1.45
N ALA A 595 33.26 4.06 2.36
CA ALA A 595 34.67 4.25 2.02
C ALA A 595 35.24 3.04 1.26
N ASP A 596 36.35 3.25 0.54
CA ASP A 596 36.99 2.24 -0.32
C ASP A 596 37.29 0.93 0.42
N GLU A 597 37.63 1.01 1.70
CA GLU A 597 37.97 -0.12 2.55
C GLU A 597 36.76 -0.98 2.94
N ASN A 598 35.57 -0.37 3.02
CA ASN A 598 34.34 -0.99 3.53
C ASN A 598 33.23 -1.17 2.48
N ARG A 599 33.47 -0.77 1.22
CA ARG A 599 32.45 -0.78 0.17
C ARG A 599 31.87 -2.16 -0.16
N TRP A 600 32.68 -3.23 -0.03
CA TRP A 600 32.30 -4.58 -0.45
C TRP A 600 31.76 -5.42 0.71
N GLY A 601 30.54 -5.93 0.58
CA GLY A 601 29.92 -6.88 1.51
C GLY A 601 29.68 -8.26 0.89
N TRP A 602 29.71 -9.32 1.70
CA TRP A 602 29.41 -10.70 1.29
C TRP A 602 28.11 -11.20 1.89
N PHE A 603 27.24 -11.75 1.05
CA PHE A 603 25.87 -12.14 1.42
C PHE A 603 25.57 -13.57 0.94
N PRO A 604 25.95 -14.61 1.72
CA PRO A 604 25.64 -16.00 1.41
C PRO A 604 24.22 -16.39 1.84
N SER A 605 23.63 -17.35 1.12
CA SER A 605 22.39 -18.02 1.53
C SER A 605 22.35 -19.48 1.05
N ALA A 606 21.64 -20.32 1.80
CA ALA A 606 21.39 -21.71 1.46
C ALA A 606 19.99 -22.13 1.92
N ALA A 607 19.30 -22.93 1.11
CA ALA A 607 18.03 -23.51 1.46
C ALA A 607 17.89 -24.92 0.92
N ILE A 608 17.27 -25.78 1.70
CA ILE A 608 16.97 -27.17 1.36
C ILE A 608 15.46 -27.39 1.39
N ALA A 609 14.98 -28.28 0.54
CA ALA A 609 13.61 -28.78 0.63
C ALA A 609 13.55 -30.28 0.35
N TRP A 610 12.68 -30.96 1.07
CA TRP A 610 12.41 -32.39 0.91
C TRP A 610 10.95 -32.62 0.57
N LYS A 611 10.69 -33.07 -0.66
CA LYS A 611 9.37 -33.47 -1.16
C LYS A 611 9.08 -34.91 -0.73
N ILE A 612 8.64 -35.08 0.51
CA ILE A 612 8.29 -36.39 1.09
C ILE A 612 7.20 -37.10 0.27
N SER A 613 6.25 -36.34 -0.29
CA SER A 613 5.22 -36.86 -1.21
C SER A 613 5.76 -37.57 -2.46
N ASN A 614 7.01 -37.30 -2.86
CA ASN A 614 7.66 -37.98 -3.97
C ASN A 614 8.39 -39.26 -3.56
N GLU A 615 8.48 -39.57 -2.26
CA GLU A 615 9.07 -40.81 -1.77
C GLU A 615 8.21 -42.03 -2.07
N ASN A 616 8.83 -43.18 -2.35
CA ASN A 616 8.12 -44.39 -2.78
C ASN A 616 7.05 -44.87 -1.78
N PHE A 617 7.22 -44.56 -0.48
CA PHE A 617 6.26 -44.93 0.56
C PHE A 617 5.03 -44.03 0.64
N LEU A 618 5.07 -42.82 0.07
CA LEU A 618 3.96 -41.85 0.11
C LEU A 618 3.46 -41.48 -1.30
N LYS A 619 4.25 -41.77 -2.33
CA LYS A 619 3.92 -41.50 -3.73
C LYS A 619 2.64 -42.23 -4.12
N GLY A 620 1.67 -41.48 -4.65
CA GLY A 620 0.35 -42.00 -5.05
C GLY A 620 -0.67 -42.09 -3.91
N ASN A 621 -0.34 -41.63 -2.70
CA ASN A 621 -1.31 -41.51 -1.62
C ASN A 621 -2.40 -40.48 -1.99
N THR A 622 -3.67 -40.89 -1.89
CA THR A 622 -4.83 -40.06 -2.26
C THR A 622 -5.23 -39.07 -1.16
N THR A 623 -4.83 -39.35 0.08
CA THR A 623 -5.12 -38.52 1.25
C THR A 623 -4.07 -37.42 1.42
N ILE A 624 -2.79 -37.75 1.26
CA ILE A 624 -1.67 -36.80 1.34
C ILE A 624 -1.02 -36.73 -0.05
N ASN A 625 -1.39 -35.72 -0.82
CA ASN A 625 -0.94 -35.57 -2.21
C ASN A 625 0.34 -34.76 -2.32
N ASN A 626 0.52 -33.80 -1.40
CA ASN A 626 1.72 -33.00 -1.31
C ASN A 626 2.16 -32.93 0.16
N LEU A 627 3.43 -33.20 0.37
CA LEU A 627 4.10 -32.99 1.64
C LEU A 627 5.53 -32.59 1.32
N LYS A 628 5.87 -31.35 1.68
CA LYS A 628 7.20 -30.78 1.48
C LYS A 628 7.63 -30.06 2.75
N LEU A 629 8.84 -30.38 3.22
CA LEU A 629 9.51 -29.62 4.27
C LEU A 629 10.56 -28.71 3.66
N ARG A 630 10.69 -27.50 4.19
CA ARG A 630 11.63 -26.47 3.74
C ARG A 630 12.42 -25.95 4.92
N ALA A 631 13.72 -25.71 4.72
CA ALA A 631 14.57 -25.01 5.68
C ALA A 631 15.53 -24.09 4.93
N GLY A 632 15.70 -22.86 5.41
CA GLY A 632 16.54 -21.85 4.77
C GLY A 632 17.29 -20.98 5.76
N TRP A 633 18.48 -20.55 5.37
CA TRP A 633 19.29 -19.57 6.08
C TRP A 633 19.97 -18.62 5.08
N GLY A 634 20.11 -17.35 5.44
CA GLY A 634 20.91 -16.43 4.64
C GLY A 634 21.15 -15.08 5.29
N ALA A 635 22.12 -14.36 4.74
CA ALA A 635 22.44 -12.98 5.11
C ALA A 635 22.13 -12.04 3.94
N VAL A 636 21.57 -10.88 4.24
CA VAL A 636 21.31 -9.79 3.28
C VAL A 636 21.77 -8.47 3.87
N GLY A 637 22.42 -7.63 3.05
CA GLY A 637 22.91 -6.32 3.46
C GLY A 637 21.86 -5.23 3.38
N ASN A 638 22.15 -4.06 3.95
CA ASN A 638 21.44 -2.80 3.77
C ASN A 638 22.46 -1.63 3.81
N GLN A 639 22.24 -0.62 2.97
CA GLN A 639 23.09 0.56 2.77
C GLN A 639 22.34 1.89 2.95
N ASN A 640 21.23 1.89 3.69
CA ASN A 640 20.36 3.06 3.85
C ASN A 640 20.97 4.14 4.76
N VAL A 641 22.05 4.75 4.27
CA VAL A 641 22.65 5.98 4.80
C VAL A 641 22.60 7.10 3.76
N PRO A 642 22.72 8.37 4.19
CA PRO A 642 22.96 9.49 3.27
C PRO A 642 24.22 9.28 2.44
N ASN A 643 24.20 9.80 1.21
CA ASN A 643 25.39 9.80 0.36
C ASN A 643 26.51 10.59 1.05
N ASN A 644 27.75 10.13 0.88
CA ASN A 644 28.95 10.76 1.45
C ASN A 644 29.00 10.79 2.99
N ALA A 645 28.17 10.04 3.72
CA ALA A 645 28.23 9.98 5.20
C ALA A 645 29.61 9.56 5.75
N PHE A 646 30.41 8.86 4.95
CA PHE A 646 31.76 8.45 5.30
C PHE A 646 32.84 9.55 5.18
N THR A 647 32.51 10.68 4.56
CA THR A 647 33.42 11.82 4.36
C THR A 647 32.79 13.12 4.83
N SER A 648 33.59 14.19 4.96
CA SER A 648 33.09 15.51 5.38
C SER A 648 32.58 16.27 4.16
N THR A 649 31.38 16.82 4.26
CA THR A 649 30.76 17.69 3.25
C THR A 649 30.66 19.12 3.77
N TYR A 650 30.43 20.07 2.86
CA TYR A 650 30.24 21.48 3.20
C TYR A 650 28.80 21.91 2.95
N SER A 651 28.27 22.76 3.83
CA SER A 651 26.98 23.44 3.68
C SER A 651 27.20 24.95 3.60
N ALA A 652 26.51 25.60 2.66
CA ALA A 652 26.46 27.05 2.60
C ALA A 652 25.68 27.61 3.79
N SER A 653 26.21 28.66 4.40
CA SER A 653 25.56 29.42 5.47
C SER A 653 25.62 30.91 5.13
N ALA A 654 24.50 31.61 5.32
CA ALA A 654 24.50 33.06 5.24
C ALA A 654 25.28 33.64 6.43
N THR A 655 26.12 34.63 6.15
CA THR A 655 26.89 35.39 7.15
C THR A 655 26.78 36.88 6.87
N ASN A 656 27.20 37.72 7.80
CA ASN A 656 27.22 39.18 7.62
C ASN A 656 28.12 39.66 6.47
N TRP A 657 29.00 38.79 5.93
CA TRP A 657 29.90 39.09 4.81
C TRP A 657 29.51 38.39 3.51
N GLY A 658 28.32 37.77 3.45
CA GLY A 658 27.85 36.96 2.32
C GLY A 658 27.82 35.47 2.66
N THR A 659 27.96 34.62 1.65
CA THR A 659 27.88 33.15 1.81
C THR A 659 29.20 32.58 2.35
N GLY A 660 29.15 31.95 3.52
CA GLY A 660 30.24 31.14 4.08
C GLY A 660 29.98 29.65 3.87
N LEU A 661 31.02 28.83 4.04
CA LEU A 661 30.92 27.37 4.04
C LEU A 661 31.24 26.83 5.43
N LEU A 662 30.37 25.95 5.93
CA LEU A 662 30.55 25.24 7.20
C LEU A 662 30.61 23.74 6.93
N ALA A 663 31.25 22.97 7.81
CA ALA A 663 31.16 21.52 7.74
C ALA A 663 29.71 21.07 7.99
N ALA A 664 29.12 20.34 7.06
CA ALA A 664 27.72 19.94 7.14
C ALA A 664 27.52 18.65 7.96
N ASN A 665 28.53 17.79 8.02
CA ASN A 665 28.47 16.51 8.73
C ASN A 665 29.79 16.10 9.35
N THR A 666 29.68 15.25 10.38
CA THR A 666 30.82 14.52 10.93
C THR A 666 31.02 13.24 10.13
N ALA A 667 32.21 13.06 9.56
CA ALA A 667 32.56 11.92 8.73
C ALA A 667 32.81 10.64 9.54
N ASN A 668 32.44 9.47 8.99
CA ASN A 668 32.82 8.17 9.53
C ASN A 668 33.29 7.20 8.44
N LYS A 669 34.62 7.07 8.27
CA LYS A 669 35.21 6.17 7.26
C LYS A 669 35.00 4.68 7.56
N ASP A 670 34.73 4.33 8.81
CA ASP A 670 34.51 2.95 9.25
C ASP A 670 33.07 2.46 9.01
N LEU A 671 32.23 3.30 8.40
CA LEU A 671 30.87 2.96 8.04
C LEU A 671 30.85 1.77 7.06
N LYS A 672 30.05 0.77 7.40
CA LYS A 672 29.91 -0.50 6.67
C LYS A 672 28.45 -0.92 6.56
N TRP A 673 28.19 -2.03 5.89
CA TRP A 673 26.85 -2.58 5.70
C TRP A 673 26.14 -2.94 7.02
N GLU A 674 24.85 -2.60 7.11
CA GLU A 674 23.91 -3.25 8.04
C GLU A 674 23.60 -4.65 7.51
N THR A 675 23.57 -5.68 8.36
CA THR A 675 23.39 -7.08 7.90
C THR A 675 22.24 -7.75 8.63
N THR A 676 21.28 -8.28 7.87
CA THR A 676 20.16 -9.08 8.39
C THR A 676 20.41 -10.56 8.12
N TYR A 677 20.47 -11.35 9.18
CA TYR A 677 20.49 -12.81 9.13
C TYR A 677 19.07 -13.34 9.28
N SER A 678 18.63 -14.24 8.38
CA SER A 678 17.29 -14.84 8.40
C SER A 678 17.41 -16.36 8.42
N SER A 679 16.59 -17.00 9.25
CA SER A 679 16.35 -18.45 9.26
C SER A 679 14.86 -18.72 9.08
N ASN A 680 14.51 -19.74 8.29
CA ASN A 680 13.14 -20.12 8.02
C ASN A 680 12.97 -21.64 8.07
N ALA A 681 11.89 -22.11 8.66
CA ALA A 681 11.41 -23.48 8.56
C ALA A 681 9.97 -23.47 8.05
N GLY A 682 9.67 -24.29 7.04
CA GLY A 682 8.36 -24.29 6.36
C GLY A 682 7.82 -25.69 6.11
N LEU A 683 6.49 -25.80 6.12
CA LEU A 683 5.71 -26.99 5.80
C LEU A 683 4.70 -26.63 4.71
N ASP A 684 4.71 -27.38 3.61
CA ASP A 684 3.67 -27.34 2.59
C ASP A 684 2.95 -28.69 2.59
N LEU A 685 1.65 -28.69 2.90
CA LEU A 685 0.80 -29.88 3.01
C LEU A 685 -0.42 -29.74 2.10
N GLY A 686 -0.65 -30.73 1.23
CA GLY A 686 -1.82 -30.84 0.37
C GLY A 686 -2.56 -32.15 0.64
N LEU A 687 -3.85 -32.04 0.97
CA LEU A 687 -4.71 -33.15 1.35
C LEU A 687 -5.90 -33.33 0.40
N PHE A 688 -6.40 -34.56 0.31
CA PHE A 688 -7.64 -34.93 -0.39
C PHE A 688 -7.73 -34.46 -1.84
N ASN A 689 -6.70 -34.75 -2.63
CA ASN A 689 -6.44 -34.24 -3.98
C ASN A 689 -6.25 -32.72 -4.02
N ASN A 690 -5.46 -32.18 -3.07
CA ASN A 690 -5.20 -30.74 -2.90
C ASN A 690 -6.47 -29.89 -2.68
N LYS A 691 -7.54 -30.50 -2.17
CA LYS A 691 -8.74 -29.76 -1.74
C LYS A 691 -8.48 -28.95 -0.48
N VAL A 692 -7.50 -29.34 0.32
CA VAL A 692 -7.01 -28.57 1.46
C VAL A 692 -5.50 -28.40 1.29
N GLU A 693 -5.05 -27.17 1.15
CA GLU A 693 -3.62 -26.81 1.09
C GLU A 693 -3.30 -25.93 2.30
N LEU A 694 -2.37 -26.40 3.13
CA LEU A 694 -1.84 -25.68 4.27
C LEU A 694 -0.36 -25.36 3.99
N VAL A 695 0.00 -24.09 4.10
CA VAL A 695 1.37 -23.62 4.12
C VAL A 695 1.63 -22.96 5.46
N ALA A 696 2.64 -23.44 6.19
CA ALA A 696 3.05 -22.88 7.47
C ALA A 696 4.54 -22.55 7.44
N ASP A 697 4.91 -21.34 7.84
CA ASP A 697 6.31 -20.90 7.93
C ASP A 697 6.57 -20.29 9.31
N VAL A 698 7.69 -20.67 9.93
CA VAL A 698 8.23 -20.05 11.15
C VAL A 698 9.58 -19.43 10.80
N TYR A 699 9.80 -18.19 11.25
CA TYR A 699 11.02 -17.47 10.93
C TYR A 699 11.65 -16.77 12.13
N TYR A 700 12.95 -16.56 12.02
CA TYR A 700 13.76 -15.74 12.92
C TYR A 700 14.69 -14.85 12.09
N LYS A 701 14.56 -13.53 12.23
CA LYS A 701 15.41 -12.51 11.62
C LYS A 701 16.17 -11.78 12.72
N LYS A 702 17.48 -11.60 12.54
CA LYS A 702 18.33 -10.78 13.41
C LYS A 702 19.13 -9.80 12.55
N THR A 703 18.94 -8.50 12.77
CA THR A 703 19.72 -7.46 12.10
C THR A 703 20.79 -6.95 13.04
N GLU A 704 22.03 -6.90 12.58
CA GLU A 704 23.18 -6.40 13.30
C GLU A 704 23.83 -5.23 12.55
N ASN A 705 24.62 -4.43 13.26
CA ASN A 705 25.32 -3.26 12.73
C ASN A 705 24.34 -2.22 12.16
N LEU A 706 23.25 -1.94 12.87
CA LEU A 706 22.23 -0.99 12.42
C LEU A 706 22.87 0.35 12.05
N LEU A 707 22.42 0.95 10.95
CA LEU A 707 22.94 2.21 10.46
C LEU A 707 22.22 3.37 11.15
N LEU A 708 22.79 3.90 12.23
CA LEU A 708 22.16 4.94 13.04
C LEU A 708 22.96 6.24 13.07
N ALA A 709 22.27 7.38 12.98
CA ALA A 709 22.85 8.67 13.33
C ALA A 709 23.00 8.73 14.85
N LEU A 710 24.23 8.86 15.35
CA LEU A 710 24.52 8.87 16.78
C LEU A 710 24.47 10.30 17.31
N PRO A 711 23.40 10.72 18.02
CA PRO A 711 23.37 12.07 18.57
C PRO A 711 24.53 12.24 19.55
N LEU A 712 25.42 13.18 19.26
CA LEU A 712 26.55 13.51 20.12
C LEU A 712 26.17 14.65 21.06
N PRO A 713 26.81 14.77 22.24
CA PRO A 713 26.59 15.86 23.17
C PRO A 713 26.78 17.25 22.54
N ALA A 714 25.98 18.23 22.93
CA ALA A 714 26.01 19.58 22.36
C ALA A 714 27.42 20.23 22.31
N TYR A 715 28.28 19.94 23.30
CA TYR A 715 29.63 20.50 23.37
C TYR A 715 30.57 20.05 22.23
N VAL A 716 30.22 19.01 21.46
CA VAL A 716 30.98 18.61 20.26
C VAL A 716 30.54 19.35 18.99
N GLY A 717 29.62 20.31 19.10
CA GLY A 717 29.19 21.15 17.98
C GLY A 717 28.11 20.55 17.09
N THR A 718 27.34 19.57 17.59
CA THR A 718 26.23 18.92 16.86
C THR A 718 24.87 19.60 17.03
N THR A 719 24.80 20.68 17.81
CA THR A 719 23.57 21.43 18.07
C THR A 719 23.83 22.93 18.02
N GLY A 720 22.86 23.73 17.59
CA GLY A 720 22.94 25.19 17.55
C GLY A 720 23.33 25.76 16.19
N GLN A 721 23.47 27.08 16.12
CA GLN A 721 23.80 27.78 14.87
C GLN A 721 25.23 27.45 14.43
N GLY A 722 25.37 26.99 13.18
CA GLY A 722 26.64 26.54 12.62
C GLY A 722 27.09 25.14 13.07
N SER A 723 26.17 24.35 13.61
CA SER A 723 26.45 22.96 14.00
C SER A 723 26.68 22.04 12.80
N THR A 724 27.42 20.96 13.06
CA THR A 724 27.62 19.85 12.12
C THR A 724 26.65 18.72 12.43
N SER A 725 26.12 18.03 11.41
CA SER A 725 25.27 16.87 11.67
C SER A 725 26.05 15.72 12.33
N ALA A 726 25.34 14.98 13.17
CA ALA A 726 25.86 13.81 13.87
C ALA A 726 26.38 12.73 12.89
N PRO A 727 27.45 12.01 13.24
CA PRO A 727 27.97 10.96 12.39
C PRO A 727 27.01 9.77 12.31
N TRP A 728 26.98 9.14 11.14
CA TRP A 728 26.37 7.83 10.97
C TRP A 728 27.35 6.76 11.43
N VAL A 729 26.87 5.80 12.21
CA VAL A 729 27.68 4.70 12.75
C VAL A 729 26.91 3.39 12.67
N ASN A 730 27.65 2.27 12.63
CA ASN A 730 27.07 0.94 12.75
C ASN A 730 26.93 0.57 14.24
N VAL A 731 25.72 0.72 14.79
CA VAL A 731 25.48 0.47 16.21
C VAL A 731 24.08 -0.07 16.47
N GLY A 732 24.00 -1.07 17.34
CA GLY A 732 22.74 -1.70 17.73
C GLY A 732 22.35 -2.92 16.91
N SER A 733 21.33 -3.61 17.39
CA SER A 733 20.77 -4.81 16.77
C SER A 733 19.28 -4.99 17.13
N LEU A 734 18.54 -5.66 16.24
CA LEU A 734 17.12 -5.95 16.39
C LEU A 734 16.81 -7.39 15.99
N GLU A 735 15.72 -7.93 16.52
CA GLU A 735 15.18 -9.21 16.10
C GLU A 735 13.71 -9.12 15.70
N ASN A 736 13.31 -9.96 14.75
CA ASN A 736 11.91 -10.26 14.43
C ASN A 736 11.71 -11.77 14.40
N LYS A 737 10.67 -12.27 15.06
CA LYS A 737 10.27 -13.68 15.02
C LYS A 737 8.78 -13.81 14.81
N GLY A 738 8.36 -14.84 14.09
CA GLY A 738 6.95 -14.95 13.72
C GLY A 738 6.53 -16.30 13.16
N LEU A 739 5.21 -16.40 13.01
CA LEU A 739 4.48 -17.53 12.43
C LEU A 739 3.58 -17.01 11.32
N GLU A 740 3.60 -17.69 10.18
CA GLU A 740 2.78 -17.41 9.01
C GLU A 740 2.01 -18.67 8.64
N LEU A 741 0.69 -18.54 8.44
CA LEU A 741 -0.16 -19.65 7.99
C LEU A 741 -0.96 -19.19 6.76
N THR A 742 -1.09 -20.07 5.78
CA THR A 742 -2.01 -19.92 4.65
C THR A 742 -2.76 -21.23 4.49
N LEU A 743 -4.09 -21.15 4.50
CA LEU A 743 -4.98 -22.28 4.30
C LEU A 743 -5.87 -21.99 3.10
N ASN A 744 -5.72 -22.78 2.05
CA ASN A 744 -6.59 -22.77 0.88
C ASN A 744 -7.49 -24.00 0.91
N THR A 745 -8.77 -23.82 0.65
CA THR A 745 -9.76 -24.91 0.66
C THR A 745 -10.68 -24.84 -0.53
N LEU A 746 -10.97 -26.00 -1.11
CA LEU A 746 -12.11 -26.24 -2.00
C LEU A 746 -13.19 -26.93 -1.18
N ASN A 747 -14.11 -26.13 -0.63
CA ASN A 747 -15.12 -26.60 0.31
C ASN A 747 -16.19 -27.44 -0.40
N LEU A 748 -16.65 -26.97 -1.56
CA LEU A 748 -17.68 -27.64 -2.34
C LEU A 748 -17.45 -27.42 -3.83
N GLU A 749 -17.59 -28.51 -4.58
CA GLU A 749 -17.63 -28.50 -6.04
C GLU A 749 -18.68 -29.53 -6.47
N ARG A 750 -19.83 -29.04 -6.94
CA ARG A 750 -20.94 -29.89 -7.40
C ARG A 750 -21.67 -29.23 -8.56
N ASN A 751 -21.82 -29.96 -9.66
CA ASN A 751 -22.52 -29.51 -10.87
C ASN A 751 -21.97 -28.17 -11.36
N ASN A 752 -22.70 -27.08 -11.08
CA ASN A 752 -22.40 -25.72 -11.53
C ASN A 752 -22.03 -24.77 -10.38
N PHE A 753 -21.85 -25.28 -9.16
CA PHE A 753 -21.48 -24.50 -7.97
C PHE A 753 -20.08 -24.85 -7.48
N SER A 754 -19.23 -23.83 -7.29
CA SER A 754 -17.94 -23.95 -6.62
C SER A 754 -17.87 -22.98 -5.45
N TRP A 755 -17.34 -23.45 -4.32
CA TRP A 755 -17.00 -22.63 -3.16
C TRP A 755 -15.58 -22.90 -2.72
N LYS A 756 -14.77 -21.84 -2.73
CA LYS A 756 -13.38 -21.83 -2.27
C LYS A 756 -13.23 -20.85 -1.11
N SER A 757 -12.41 -21.20 -0.13
CA SER A 757 -11.99 -20.27 0.92
C SER A 757 -10.47 -20.18 1.00
N ASN A 758 -9.99 -18.97 1.27
CA ASN A 758 -8.59 -18.68 1.54
C ASN A 758 -8.50 -17.99 2.90
N PHE A 759 -7.65 -18.50 3.77
CA PHE A 759 -7.35 -17.91 5.06
C PHE A 759 -5.85 -17.66 5.14
N VAL A 760 -5.47 -16.44 5.51
CA VAL A 760 -4.07 -16.06 5.79
C VAL A 760 -3.97 -15.53 7.20
N PHE A 761 -2.90 -15.89 7.89
CA PHE A 761 -2.62 -15.46 9.26
C PHE A 761 -1.14 -15.12 9.40
N SER A 762 -0.86 -14.02 10.10
CA SER A 762 0.50 -13.55 10.32
C SER A 762 0.66 -13.07 11.75
N MET A 763 1.72 -13.53 12.42
CA MET A 763 2.13 -13.07 13.74
C MET A 763 3.60 -12.69 13.69
N ASN A 764 3.94 -11.46 14.09
CA ASN A 764 5.31 -10.99 14.19
C ASN A 764 5.55 -10.34 15.56
N ARG A 765 6.72 -10.59 16.16
CA ARG A 765 7.19 -9.89 17.36
C ARG A 765 8.57 -9.33 17.09
N SER A 766 8.69 -8.01 17.24
CA SER A 766 9.95 -7.29 17.14
C SER A 766 10.51 -6.99 18.53
N LYS A 767 11.83 -6.97 18.64
CA LYS A 767 12.54 -6.58 19.87
C LYS A 767 13.86 -5.91 19.54
N VAL A 768 14.18 -4.81 20.24
CA VAL A 768 15.50 -4.19 20.17
C VAL A 768 16.44 -4.93 21.11
N LEU A 769 17.54 -5.45 20.58
CA LEU A 769 18.51 -6.24 21.35
C LEU A 769 19.64 -5.36 21.90
N SER A 770 20.07 -4.35 21.16
CA SER A 770 21.09 -3.39 21.60
C SER A 770 20.99 -2.07 20.84
N LEU A 771 21.49 -0.99 21.44
CA LEU A 771 21.68 0.33 20.84
C LEU A 771 23.11 0.82 21.13
N ASN A 772 23.35 2.14 21.15
CA ASN A 772 24.64 2.73 21.47
C ASN A 772 25.09 2.53 22.92
N THR A 773 24.16 2.38 23.85
CA THR A 773 24.42 2.03 25.24
C THR A 773 23.42 0.97 25.71
N GLU A 774 23.70 0.31 26.85
CA GLU A 774 22.78 -0.66 27.46
C GLU A 774 21.42 -0.04 27.81
N THR A 775 21.41 1.26 28.11
CA THR A 775 20.21 2.07 28.40
C THR A 775 19.80 2.96 27.22
N GLY A 776 20.27 2.64 26.01
CA GLY A 776 20.01 3.45 24.83
C GLY A 776 18.52 3.58 24.55
N ILE A 777 18.10 4.79 24.17
CA ILE A 777 16.71 5.09 23.81
C ILE A 777 16.66 5.95 22.56
N LEU A 778 15.60 5.77 21.77
CA LEU A 778 15.24 6.62 20.64
C LEU A 778 13.80 7.10 20.85
N ASN A 779 13.63 8.39 21.12
CA ASN A 779 12.31 9.02 21.24
C ASN A 779 11.93 9.65 19.90
N LYS A 780 10.63 9.61 19.55
CA LYS A 780 10.07 10.47 18.52
C LYS A 780 9.06 11.42 19.12
N THR A 781 9.01 12.61 18.55
CA THR A 781 8.16 13.70 19.01
C THR A 781 7.20 14.12 17.92
N ILE A 782 6.05 14.65 18.34
CA ILE A 782 5.15 15.43 17.49
C ILE A 782 5.12 16.84 18.04
N GLN A 783 5.23 17.80 17.13
CA GLN A 783 5.08 19.22 17.45
C GLN A 783 3.71 19.70 16.96
N GLN A 784 2.95 20.34 17.84
CA GLN A 784 1.74 21.08 17.46
C GLN A 784 1.80 22.48 18.06
N GLY A 785 1.90 23.50 17.20
CA GLY A 785 2.21 24.86 17.64
C GLY A 785 3.55 24.92 18.37
N SER A 786 3.55 25.45 19.60
CA SER A 786 4.73 25.50 20.46
C SER A 786 4.93 24.26 21.34
N ASP A 787 3.96 23.32 21.36
CA ASP A 787 4.05 22.12 22.19
C ASP A 787 4.81 21.00 21.45
N VAL A 788 5.84 20.44 22.09
CA VAL A 788 6.64 19.32 21.58
C VAL A 788 6.48 18.15 22.54
N THR A 789 5.77 17.13 22.09
CA THR A 789 5.41 15.97 22.91
C THR A 789 6.17 14.74 22.43
N ILE A 790 6.83 14.03 23.35
CA ILE A 790 7.32 12.66 23.08
C ILE A 790 6.11 11.74 23.01
N VAL A 791 5.93 11.07 21.87
CA VAL A 791 4.78 10.20 21.61
C VAL A 791 5.17 8.73 21.56
N THR A 792 6.37 8.42 21.10
CA THR A 792 6.90 7.05 21.08
C THR A 792 8.32 6.98 21.62
N ARG A 793 8.66 5.81 22.17
CA ARG A 793 10.00 5.45 22.62
C ARG A 793 10.36 4.05 22.13
N THR A 794 11.58 3.92 21.64
CA THR A 794 12.23 2.65 21.32
C THR A 794 13.41 2.48 22.25
N ALA A 795 13.51 1.36 22.97
CA ALA A 795 14.56 1.11 23.95
C ALA A 795 15.07 -0.34 23.90
N VAL A 796 16.27 -0.56 24.43
CA VAL A 796 16.84 -1.91 24.56
C VAL A 796 15.91 -2.81 25.38
N ASN A 797 15.73 -4.04 24.92
CA ASN A 797 14.82 -5.06 25.46
C ASN A 797 13.32 -4.82 25.27
N GLU A 798 12.93 -3.76 24.57
CA GLU A 798 11.54 -3.42 24.33
C GLU A 798 11.14 -3.59 22.85
N ALA A 799 9.84 -3.51 22.57
CA ALA A 799 9.33 -3.50 21.20
C ALA A 799 9.63 -2.15 20.53
N ILE A 800 9.59 -2.13 19.19
CA ILE A 800 9.93 -0.94 18.40
C ILE A 800 8.76 0.05 18.41
N GLY A 801 9.04 1.32 18.68
CA GLY A 801 8.09 2.42 18.50
C GLY A 801 6.88 2.41 19.44
N GLN A 802 7.02 1.95 20.69
CA GLN A 802 5.92 1.89 21.65
C GLN A 802 5.49 3.28 22.11
N PHE A 803 4.19 3.44 22.42
CA PHE A 803 3.66 4.70 22.95
C PHE A 803 4.20 4.96 24.35
N TYR A 804 4.69 6.17 24.59
CA TYR A 804 5.37 6.52 25.83
C TYR A 804 4.83 7.84 26.40
N GLY A 805 4.22 7.79 27.58
CA GLY A 805 3.50 8.92 28.16
C GLY A 805 3.08 8.67 29.59
N TYR A 806 2.18 9.51 30.12
CA TYR A 806 1.68 9.38 31.48
C TYR A 806 0.55 8.33 31.57
N LYS A 807 0.36 7.74 32.75
CA LYS A 807 -0.75 6.80 33.01
C LYS A 807 -1.79 7.41 33.93
N VAL A 808 -3.03 7.54 33.46
CA VAL A 808 -4.17 8.00 34.25
C VAL A 808 -4.73 6.82 35.04
N ILE A 809 -4.73 6.92 36.37
CA ILE A 809 -5.21 5.86 37.28
C ILE A 809 -6.57 6.18 37.91
N GLY A 810 -7.13 7.35 37.60
CA GLY A 810 -8.42 7.78 38.06
C GLY A 810 -8.60 9.29 37.93
N ARG A 811 -9.60 9.81 38.63
CA ARG A 811 -9.93 11.22 38.76
C ARG A 811 -10.15 11.51 40.25
N PHE A 812 -9.82 12.71 40.73
CA PHE A 812 -10.13 13.09 42.10
C PHE A 812 -11.65 13.25 42.24
N GLU A 813 -12.35 12.24 42.76
CA GLU A 813 -13.82 12.23 42.90
C GLU A 813 -14.26 12.94 44.18
N LYS A 814 -13.46 12.82 45.24
CA LYS A 814 -13.75 13.37 46.58
C LYS A 814 -12.47 13.79 47.30
N ALA A 815 -12.64 14.59 48.34
CA ALA A 815 -11.52 15.17 49.10
C ALA A 815 -10.54 14.14 49.68
N THR A 816 -11.03 12.93 50.01
CA THR A 816 -10.16 11.87 50.52
C THR A 816 -9.18 11.35 49.48
N ASP A 817 -9.43 11.53 48.18
CA ASP A 817 -8.59 10.99 47.11
C ASP A 817 -7.25 11.75 46.98
N PHE A 818 -7.14 12.94 47.59
CA PHE A 818 -5.87 13.65 47.75
C PHE A 818 -4.93 12.98 48.76
N TYR A 819 -5.38 11.93 49.44
CA TYR A 819 -4.59 11.17 50.40
C TYR A 819 -4.85 9.67 50.24
N TYR A 820 -3.83 8.84 50.41
CA TYR A 820 -3.97 7.38 50.44
C TYR A 820 -3.25 6.79 51.65
N LYS A 821 -3.62 5.57 52.04
CA LYS A 821 -2.87 4.81 53.05
C LYS A 821 -1.87 3.89 52.35
N ASP A 822 -0.61 3.99 52.70
CA ASP A 822 0.41 3.05 52.22
C ASP A 822 0.24 1.65 52.85
N GLN A 823 1.09 0.69 52.47
CA GLN A 823 1.03 -0.69 52.96
C GLN A 823 1.21 -0.79 54.48
N SER A 824 1.82 0.21 55.11
CA SER A 824 1.99 0.35 56.56
C SER A 824 0.83 1.06 57.25
N GLY A 825 -0.20 1.47 56.51
CA GLY A 825 -1.37 2.18 57.02
C GLY A 825 -1.14 3.67 57.26
N VAL A 826 0.01 4.22 56.88
CA VAL A 826 0.36 5.64 57.04
C VAL A 826 -0.33 6.45 55.95
N VAL A 827 -0.98 7.55 56.33
CA VAL A 827 -1.61 8.47 55.39
C VAL A 827 -0.55 9.30 54.67
N LYS A 828 -0.53 9.23 53.34
CA LYS A 828 0.37 9.96 52.44
C LYS A 828 -0.46 10.82 51.47
N PRO A 829 0.04 12.00 51.07
CA PRO A 829 -0.59 12.76 50.00
C PRO A 829 -0.47 11.99 48.68
N THR A 830 -1.52 12.03 47.87
CA THR A 830 -1.50 11.59 46.48
C THR A 830 -0.56 12.50 45.68
N ALA A 831 0.26 11.91 44.80
CA ALA A 831 1.23 12.67 44.02
C ALA A 831 0.54 13.72 43.13
N LEU A 832 1.13 14.91 43.08
CA LEU A 832 0.62 16.03 42.28
C LEU A 832 1.63 16.41 41.20
N PRO A 833 1.18 16.99 40.07
CA PRO A 833 2.09 17.55 39.08
C PRO A 833 3.08 18.55 39.67
N GLU A 834 4.31 18.52 39.15
CA GLU A 834 5.39 19.38 39.62
C GLU A 834 4.98 20.86 39.68
N GLY A 835 5.20 21.49 40.83
CA GLY A 835 4.85 22.89 41.08
C GLY A 835 3.37 23.17 41.29
N MET A 836 2.49 22.16 41.24
CA MET A 836 1.05 22.32 41.48
C MET A 836 0.67 22.02 42.93
N GLN A 837 -0.47 22.54 43.37
CA GLN A 837 -1.01 22.40 44.73
C GLN A 837 -2.50 22.06 44.64
N ILE A 838 -3.11 21.67 45.76
CA ILE A 838 -4.57 21.50 45.82
C ILE A 838 -5.23 22.88 45.75
N GLY A 839 -5.93 23.18 44.66
CA GLY A 839 -6.55 24.48 44.42
C GLY A 839 -7.38 24.50 43.14
N GLU A 840 -8.45 25.30 43.10
CA GLU A 840 -9.35 25.38 41.95
C GLU A 840 -8.64 25.82 40.65
N ASN A 841 -7.66 26.71 40.76
CA ASN A 841 -6.79 27.15 39.66
C ASN A 841 -5.59 26.20 39.41
N SER A 842 -5.50 25.09 40.15
CA SER A 842 -4.43 24.10 40.11
C SER A 842 -5.06 22.69 40.06
N VAL A 843 -4.64 21.73 40.89
CA VAL A 843 -5.28 20.40 40.95
C VAL A 843 -6.51 20.43 41.86
N TRP A 844 -7.65 19.96 41.37
CA TRP A 844 -8.93 20.00 42.07
C TRP A 844 -9.76 18.73 41.89
N ILE A 845 -10.90 18.66 42.61
CA ILE A 845 -11.93 17.64 42.38
C ILE A 845 -12.38 17.70 40.91
N GLY A 846 -12.39 16.56 40.25
CA GLY A 846 -12.66 16.43 38.81
C GLY A 846 -11.42 16.45 37.92
N ASP A 847 -10.20 16.57 38.45
CA ASP A 847 -8.95 16.46 37.67
C ASP A 847 -8.37 15.03 37.69
N TYR A 848 -7.56 14.67 36.70
CA TYR A 848 -6.99 13.33 36.61
C TYR A 848 -5.95 13.06 37.71
N ILE A 849 -5.91 11.81 38.16
CA ILE A 849 -4.86 11.25 38.99
C ILE A 849 -3.90 10.50 38.08
N PHE A 850 -2.63 10.90 38.07
CA PHE A 850 -1.58 10.20 37.34
C PHE A 850 -0.83 9.26 38.27
N LYS A 851 -0.34 8.15 37.71
CA LYS A 851 0.52 7.22 38.43
C LYS A 851 1.88 7.87 38.70
N ASP A 852 2.27 7.89 39.96
CA ASP A 852 3.64 8.18 40.40
C ASP A 852 4.48 6.91 40.20
N VAL A 853 5.42 6.94 39.25
CA VAL A 853 6.18 5.76 38.86
C VAL A 853 7.40 5.56 39.76
N ASN A 854 8.04 6.65 40.19
CA ASN A 854 9.24 6.62 41.01
C ASN A 854 8.96 6.74 42.52
N ASN A 855 7.70 6.98 42.91
CA ASN A 855 7.21 7.13 44.28
C ASN A 855 7.84 8.32 45.04
N ASP A 856 8.18 9.41 44.33
CA ASP A 856 8.74 10.63 44.94
C ASP A 856 7.66 11.66 45.35
N GLY A 857 6.39 11.39 45.03
CA GLY A 857 5.25 12.25 45.33
C GLY A 857 5.03 13.39 44.32
N VAL A 858 5.80 13.44 43.22
CA VAL A 858 5.77 14.53 42.23
C VAL A 858 5.61 13.98 40.82
N ILE A 859 4.52 14.34 40.12
CA ILE A 859 4.30 13.93 38.73
C ILE A 859 5.06 14.84 37.76
N ASN A 860 6.16 14.33 37.21
CA ASN A 860 7.04 14.99 36.25
C ASN A 860 7.46 14.04 35.11
N GLU A 861 8.44 14.46 34.31
CA GLU A 861 8.91 13.69 33.15
C GLU A 861 9.43 12.27 33.45
N LYS A 862 9.79 11.99 34.71
CA LYS A 862 10.25 10.69 35.20
C LYS A 862 9.11 9.70 35.43
N ASP A 863 7.86 10.17 35.40
CA ASP A 863 6.64 9.35 35.60
C ASP A 863 6.02 8.85 34.31
N ARG A 864 6.72 9.03 33.19
CA ARG A 864 6.29 8.45 31.92
C ARG A 864 6.67 6.97 31.84
N GLU A 865 5.74 6.16 31.36
CA GLU A 865 5.95 4.73 31.10
C GLU A 865 5.40 4.33 29.72
N TYR A 866 5.58 3.07 29.33
CA TYR A 866 4.96 2.55 28.11
C TYR A 866 3.46 2.40 28.32
N ILE A 867 2.68 3.05 27.46
CA ILE A 867 1.22 3.17 27.59
C ILE A 867 0.44 2.46 26.47
N GLY A 868 1.14 1.87 25.49
CA GLY A 868 0.54 1.05 24.45
C GLY A 868 1.52 0.63 23.36
N ASN A 869 1.09 -0.26 22.47
CA ASN A 869 1.90 -0.82 21.40
C ASN A 869 1.18 -0.78 20.04
N PRO A 870 1.70 -0.06 19.03
CA PRO A 870 1.08 -0.02 17.71
C PRO A 870 1.22 -1.32 16.91
N ALA A 871 2.12 -2.23 17.29
CA ALA A 871 2.33 -3.50 16.60
C ALA A 871 1.22 -4.50 16.97
N PRO A 872 0.49 -5.07 16.00
CA PRO A 872 -0.58 -6.01 16.29
C PRO A 872 -0.04 -7.33 16.82
N ASP A 873 -0.86 -7.97 17.66
CA ASP A 873 -0.57 -9.32 18.10
C ASP A 873 -0.63 -10.31 16.94
N PHE A 874 -1.59 -10.16 16.04
CA PHE A 874 -1.65 -10.86 14.77
C PHE A 874 -2.54 -10.12 13.78
N THR A 875 -2.36 -10.44 12.50
CA THR A 875 -3.24 -10.02 11.41
C THR A 875 -3.78 -11.24 10.67
N PHE A 876 -4.95 -11.11 10.07
CA PHE A 876 -5.54 -12.17 9.28
C PHE A 876 -6.33 -11.65 8.08
N GLY A 877 -6.53 -12.53 7.11
CA GLY A 877 -7.42 -12.33 5.98
C GLY A 877 -8.22 -13.58 5.71
N LEU A 878 -9.50 -13.42 5.38
CA LEU A 878 -10.42 -14.51 5.05
C LEU A 878 -11.18 -14.16 3.77
N GLY A 879 -10.82 -14.82 2.68
CA GLY A 879 -11.49 -14.74 1.40
C GLY A 879 -12.45 -15.90 1.17
N ASN A 880 -13.62 -15.63 0.60
CA ASN A 880 -14.55 -16.62 0.09
C ASN A 880 -14.90 -16.30 -1.36
N SER A 881 -14.80 -17.30 -2.23
CA SER A 881 -15.15 -17.21 -3.65
C SER A 881 -16.22 -18.25 -3.97
N PHE A 882 -17.33 -17.78 -4.52
CA PHE A 882 -18.45 -18.57 -4.98
C PHE A 882 -18.59 -18.41 -6.48
N SER A 883 -18.85 -19.49 -7.20
CA SER A 883 -19.27 -19.42 -8.61
C SER A 883 -20.52 -20.25 -8.82
N PHE A 884 -21.46 -19.71 -9.60
CA PHE A 884 -22.72 -20.39 -9.92
C PHE A 884 -23.30 -19.90 -11.25
N LEU A 885 -23.41 -20.80 -12.24
CA LEU A 885 -24.10 -20.51 -13.52
C LEU A 885 -23.72 -19.16 -14.18
N GLY A 886 -22.42 -18.84 -14.22
CA GLY A 886 -21.91 -17.60 -14.81
C GLY A 886 -21.81 -16.43 -13.82
N PHE A 887 -22.43 -16.52 -12.65
CA PHE A 887 -22.17 -15.62 -11.53
C PHE A 887 -20.86 -15.98 -10.81
N ASP A 888 -20.12 -14.96 -10.40
CA ASP A 888 -19.00 -15.05 -9.48
C ASP A 888 -19.16 -14.05 -8.34
N VAL A 889 -19.05 -14.51 -7.11
CA VAL A 889 -19.14 -13.68 -5.90
C VAL A 889 -17.87 -13.87 -5.08
N ASN A 890 -17.20 -12.78 -4.73
CA ASN A 890 -15.99 -12.79 -3.93
C ASN A 890 -16.18 -11.88 -2.72
N ILE A 891 -15.90 -12.40 -1.53
CA ILE A 891 -16.02 -11.70 -0.25
C ILE A 891 -14.68 -11.78 0.46
N LEU A 892 -14.12 -10.65 0.88
CA LEU A 892 -12.85 -10.59 1.61
C LEU A 892 -13.05 -9.87 2.94
N PHE A 893 -12.69 -10.56 4.02
CA PHE A 893 -12.50 -9.97 5.34
C PHE A 893 -11.02 -9.81 5.63
N THR A 894 -10.65 -8.71 6.27
CA THR A 894 -9.30 -8.48 6.82
C THR A 894 -9.41 -8.03 8.27
N GLY A 895 -8.39 -8.28 9.07
CA GLY A 895 -8.40 -7.85 10.47
C GLY A 895 -7.03 -7.76 11.10
N SER A 896 -6.99 -6.96 12.17
CA SER A 896 -5.84 -6.72 13.03
C SER A 896 -6.33 -6.82 14.47
N TYR A 897 -5.57 -7.49 15.33
CA TYR A 897 -5.95 -7.70 16.72
C TYR A 897 -4.79 -7.38 17.67
N GLY A 898 -5.08 -6.73 18.78
CA GLY A 898 -4.15 -6.46 19.88
C GLY A 898 -3.22 -5.26 19.69
N ASN A 899 -3.34 -4.52 18.56
CA ASN A 899 -2.64 -3.25 18.41
C ASN A 899 -3.41 -2.12 19.11
N ASP A 900 -2.65 -1.18 19.67
CA ASP A 900 -3.17 0.09 20.18
C ASP A 900 -3.01 1.20 19.12
N VAL A 901 -3.87 2.21 19.19
CA VAL A 901 -3.82 3.41 18.34
C VAL A 901 -3.92 4.64 19.22
N VAL A 902 -3.07 5.63 18.98
CA VAL A 902 -3.18 6.95 19.60
C VAL A 902 -4.12 7.82 18.77
N ASN A 903 -5.28 8.17 19.32
CA ASN A 903 -6.14 9.20 18.73
C ASN A 903 -5.68 10.59 19.21
N TYR A 904 -4.63 11.09 18.58
CA TYR A 904 -3.88 12.23 19.08
C TYR A 904 -4.74 13.50 19.16
N GLN A 905 -5.68 13.67 18.22
CA GLN A 905 -6.52 14.87 18.17
C GLN A 905 -7.57 14.96 19.28
N ARG A 906 -7.94 13.85 19.93
CA ARG A 906 -8.83 13.87 21.12
C ARG A 906 -8.25 14.70 22.26
N ARG A 907 -6.92 14.85 22.33
CA ARG A 907 -6.26 15.73 23.29
C ARG A 907 -6.77 17.16 23.25
N TRP A 908 -7.11 17.67 22.06
CA TRP A 908 -7.66 19.02 21.90
C TRP A 908 -9.17 18.98 21.69
N LEU A 909 -9.68 18.04 20.90
CA LEU A 909 -11.10 17.98 20.55
C LEU A 909 -12.00 17.51 21.71
N GLU A 910 -11.44 16.92 22.78
CA GLU A 910 -12.19 16.62 24.01
C GLU A 910 -11.92 17.62 25.13
N ASN A 911 -11.04 18.61 24.95
CA ASN A 911 -10.74 19.58 26.00
C ASN A 911 -11.83 20.67 26.05
N PRO A 912 -12.72 20.69 27.07
CA PRO A 912 -13.83 21.62 27.13
C PRO A 912 -13.40 23.07 27.39
N ARG A 913 -12.09 23.33 27.63
CA ARG A 913 -11.54 24.69 27.75
C ARG A 913 -11.15 25.30 26.40
N GLU A 914 -11.03 24.54 25.33
CA GLU A 914 -10.59 25.06 24.02
C GLU A 914 -11.61 26.03 23.40
N ASN A 915 -11.13 26.96 22.56
CA ASN A 915 -11.97 27.94 21.87
C ASN A 915 -12.55 27.44 20.54
N THR A 916 -12.04 26.33 20.03
CA THR A 916 -12.46 25.70 18.78
C THR A 916 -13.77 24.92 18.94
N ASN A 917 -14.28 24.37 17.84
CA ASN A 917 -15.27 23.30 17.95
C ASN A 917 -14.63 22.05 18.58
N LEU A 918 -15.48 21.20 19.14
CA LEU A 918 -15.12 20.03 19.93
C LEU A 918 -15.96 18.83 19.54
N LEU A 919 -15.50 17.64 19.92
CA LEU A 919 -16.30 16.44 19.91
C LEU A 919 -17.45 16.58 20.93
N SER A 920 -18.60 15.98 20.66
CA SER A 920 -19.73 15.98 21.59
C SER A 920 -19.38 15.36 22.95
N SER A 921 -18.40 14.47 23.00
CA SER A 921 -17.86 13.92 24.26
C SER A 921 -17.28 14.98 25.20
N ALA A 922 -16.89 16.16 24.71
CA ALA A 922 -16.42 17.26 25.55
C ALA A 922 -17.52 17.80 26.49
N LEU A 923 -18.81 17.62 26.18
CA LEU A 923 -19.91 17.99 27.07
C LEU A 923 -20.02 17.07 28.30
N GLY A 924 -19.33 15.93 28.28
CA GLY A 924 -19.26 14.99 29.40
C GLY A 924 -18.33 15.45 30.54
N TYR A 925 -17.86 16.71 30.55
CA TYR A 925 -16.98 17.22 31.61
C TYR A 925 -17.57 17.04 33.01
N ALA A 926 -16.70 16.90 34.01
CA ALA A 926 -17.12 16.75 35.40
C ALA A 926 -17.82 18.03 35.89
N GLN A 927 -19.10 17.92 36.23
CA GLN A 927 -19.89 19.02 36.78
C GLN A 927 -19.71 19.06 38.29
N LEU A 928 -19.31 20.21 38.81
CA LEU A 928 -19.02 20.40 40.23
C LEU A 928 -20.17 21.12 40.92
N GLY A 929 -20.50 20.65 42.12
CA GLY A 929 -21.45 21.30 43.02
C GLY A 929 -20.91 21.34 44.45
N LEU A 930 -21.44 22.25 45.26
CA LEU A 930 -21.14 22.29 46.69
C LEU A 930 -21.93 21.20 47.44
N ILE A 931 -21.32 20.61 48.45
CA ILE A 931 -21.98 19.67 49.37
C ILE A 931 -22.89 20.47 50.31
N ASP A 932 -22.34 21.50 50.95
CA ASP A 932 -23.07 22.53 51.68
C ASP A 932 -23.03 23.84 50.88
N PRO A 933 -24.17 24.30 50.32
CA PRO A 933 -24.26 25.55 49.59
C PRO A 933 -23.86 26.80 50.39
N ASN A 934 -23.92 26.74 51.73
CA ASN A 934 -23.52 27.84 52.61
C ASN A 934 -22.08 27.69 53.15
N GLY A 935 -21.42 26.57 52.84
CA GLY A 935 -20.05 26.29 53.27
C GLY A 935 -19.00 26.99 52.39
N PRO A 936 -17.71 26.95 52.81
CA PRO A 936 -16.63 27.49 52.01
C PRO A 936 -16.47 26.74 50.68
N ASN A 937 -16.08 27.43 49.60
CA ASN A 937 -15.69 26.80 48.34
C ASN A 937 -14.27 26.23 48.46
N ASP A 938 -14.16 25.11 49.18
CA ASP A 938 -12.91 24.36 49.36
C ASP A 938 -13.09 22.90 48.93
N TYR A 939 -11.99 22.20 48.63
CA TYR A 939 -12.02 20.85 48.05
C TYR A 939 -12.74 19.81 48.92
N ARG A 940 -12.94 20.08 50.22
CA ARG A 940 -13.69 19.23 51.17
C ARG A 940 -15.20 19.45 51.11
N ASN A 941 -15.65 20.55 50.50
CA ASN A 941 -17.05 20.93 50.33
C ASN A 941 -17.49 20.89 48.85
N VAL A 942 -16.69 20.28 47.96
CA VAL A 942 -17.00 20.14 46.53
C VAL A 942 -17.22 18.66 46.20
N GLN A 943 -18.21 18.38 45.36
CA GLN A 943 -18.54 17.04 44.85
C GLN A 943 -18.83 17.09 43.35
N ILE A 944 -18.68 15.94 42.69
CA ILE A 944 -19.10 15.76 41.29
C ILE A 944 -20.59 15.41 41.27
N VAL A 945 -21.39 16.22 40.59
CA VAL A 945 -22.86 16.09 40.53
C VAL A 945 -23.37 15.58 39.18
N GLY A 946 -22.50 15.48 38.18
CA GLY A 946 -22.82 15.01 36.84
C GLY A 946 -21.61 14.95 35.93
N GLY A 947 -21.81 14.44 34.71
CA GLY A 947 -20.76 14.25 33.69
C GLY A 947 -20.33 12.79 33.52
N ASP A 948 -19.46 12.55 32.53
CA ASP A 948 -18.82 11.26 32.28
C ASP A 948 -17.77 10.99 33.37
N PRO A 949 -17.72 9.78 33.96
CA PRO A 949 -16.70 9.41 34.95
C PRO A 949 -15.25 9.56 34.46
N ASN A 950 -15.01 9.55 33.15
CA ASN A 950 -13.68 9.53 32.52
C ASN A 950 -13.28 10.88 31.90
N MET A 951 -14.02 11.95 32.17
CA MET A 951 -13.75 13.29 31.67
C MET A 951 -13.39 14.22 32.83
N THR A 952 -12.49 15.17 32.61
CA THR A 952 -12.16 16.13 33.66
C THR A 952 -13.22 17.21 33.79
N ARG A 953 -13.17 17.97 34.88
CA ARG A 953 -13.87 19.26 34.95
C ARG A 953 -13.38 20.22 33.86
N ILE A 954 -14.09 21.33 33.68
CA ILE A 954 -13.56 22.49 32.97
C ILE A 954 -12.55 23.18 33.91
N ALA A 955 -11.27 23.13 33.55
CA ALA A 955 -10.21 23.71 34.38
C ALA A 955 -10.29 25.25 34.40
N ALA A 956 -10.19 25.83 35.61
CA ALA A 956 -10.27 27.29 35.80
C ALA A 956 -9.05 28.04 35.22
N SER A 957 -7.87 27.40 35.20
CA SER A 957 -6.64 27.95 34.62
C SER A 957 -6.13 27.14 33.43
N SER A 958 -5.36 27.77 32.55
CA SER A 958 -4.71 27.08 31.43
C SER A 958 -3.66 26.08 31.90
N ALA A 959 -2.96 26.36 33.01
CA ALA A 959 -1.99 25.43 33.59
C ALA A 959 -2.65 24.13 34.09
N ALA A 960 -3.79 24.25 34.78
CA ALA A 960 -4.57 23.08 35.22
C ALA A 960 -5.11 22.28 34.02
N SER A 961 -5.60 22.97 32.98
CA SER A 961 -6.02 22.34 31.73
C SER A 961 -4.88 21.57 31.07
N SER A 962 -3.73 22.19 30.87
CA SER A 962 -2.57 21.55 30.23
C SER A 962 -2.06 20.35 31.03
N SER A 963 -2.25 20.34 32.36
CA SER A 963 -1.92 19.20 33.20
C SER A 963 -2.84 18.00 32.95
N ASN A 964 -4.16 18.22 32.86
CA ASN A 964 -5.12 17.16 32.59
C ASN A 964 -4.97 16.55 31.19
N TYR A 965 -4.61 17.38 30.20
CA TYR A 965 -4.49 16.96 28.80
C TYR A 965 -3.03 16.66 28.41
N ARG A 966 -2.18 16.24 29.34
CA ARG A 966 -0.86 15.66 29.02
C ARG A 966 -1.02 14.38 28.19
N PHE A 967 -0.08 14.10 27.30
CA PHE A 967 -0.09 12.86 26.53
C PHE A 967 -0.05 11.64 27.46
N SER A 968 -1.12 10.85 27.43
CA SER A 968 -1.38 9.76 28.35
C SER A 968 -2.17 8.63 27.71
N ASP A 969 -2.30 7.52 28.42
CA ASP A 969 -3.12 6.35 28.04
C ASP A 969 -4.60 6.71 27.79
N ARG A 970 -5.09 7.85 28.28
CA ARG A 970 -6.43 8.38 27.99
C ARG A 970 -6.69 8.64 26.49
N PHE A 971 -5.64 8.80 25.70
CA PHE A 971 -5.70 8.99 24.23
C PHE A 971 -5.24 7.75 23.45
N VAL A 972 -4.91 6.67 24.15
CA VAL A 972 -4.59 5.36 23.56
C VAL A 972 -5.87 4.53 23.55
N GLU A 973 -6.22 3.98 22.39
CA GLU A 973 -7.43 3.21 22.17
C GLU A 973 -7.10 1.83 21.58
N ASP A 974 -7.96 0.84 21.82
CA ASP A 974 -7.88 -0.46 21.16
C ASP A 974 -8.09 -0.30 19.66
N GLY A 975 -7.02 -0.52 18.89
CA GLY A 975 -6.98 -0.44 17.44
C GLY A 975 -7.39 -1.74 16.76
N SER A 976 -7.89 -2.73 17.50
CA SER A 976 -8.37 -3.98 16.92
C SER A 976 -9.59 -3.76 16.03
N TYR A 977 -9.61 -4.44 14.89
CA TYR A 977 -10.74 -4.39 13.97
C TYR A 977 -10.88 -5.64 13.09
N VAL A 978 -12.10 -5.84 12.61
CA VAL A 978 -12.40 -6.69 11.47
C VAL A 978 -13.09 -5.82 10.42
N ARG A 979 -12.67 -5.92 9.16
CA ARG A 979 -13.24 -5.16 8.05
C ARG A 979 -13.72 -6.11 6.97
N LEU A 980 -14.95 -5.91 6.52
CA LEU A 980 -15.42 -6.41 5.24
C LEU A 980 -14.79 -5.55 4.14
N LYS A 981 -13.61 -5.97 3.69
CA LYS A 981 -12.74 -5.17 2.84
C LYS A 981 -13.26 -5.08 1.41
N ASN A 982 -13.81 -6.16 0.86
CA ASN A 982 -14.25 -6.21 -0.52
C ASN A 982 -15.41 -7.19 -0.71
N ILE A 983 -16.46 -6.75 -1.41
CA ILE A 983 -17.47 -7.61 -2.02
C ILE A 983 -17.44 -7.36 -3.53
N SER A 984 -17.24 -8.40 -4.33
CA SER A 984 -17.35 -8.32 -5.78
C SER A 984 -18.38 -9.33 -6.28
N ILE A 985 -19.26 -8.87 -7.16
CA ILE A 985 -20.27 -9.69 -7.81
C ILE A 985 -20.12 -9.49 -9.31
N GLY A 986 -19.91 -10.58 -10.05
CA GLY A 986 -19.77 -10.60 -11.49
C GLY A 986 -20.79 -11.53 -12.13
N TYR A 987 -21.19 -11.24 -13.36
CA TYR A 987 -22.01 -12.11 -14.18
C TYR A 987 -21.48 -12.11 -15.63
N ASN A 988 -21.13 -13.29 -16.11
CA ASN A 988 -20.76 -13.50 -17.51
C ASN A 988 -22.04 -13.70 -18.33
N LEU A 989 -22.28 -12.81 -19.30
CA LEU A 989 -23.45 -12.92 -20.16
C LEU A 989 -23.39 -14.20 -21.00
N PRO A 990 -24.53 -14.86 -21.27
CA PRO A 990 -24.54 -16.01 -22.16
C PRO A 990 -24.03 -15.67 -23.56
N GLN A 991 -23.01 -16.41 -24.03
CA GLN A 991 -22.33 -16.14 -25.30
C GLN A 991 -23.27 -16.06 -26.51
N LYS A 992 -24.40 -16.79 -26.48
CA LYS A 992 -25.44 -16.76 -27.52
C LYS A 992 -25.97 -15.36 -27.83
N LEU A 993 -25.88 -14.42 -26.89
CA LEU A 993 -26.36 -13.04 -27.04
C LEU A 993 -25.45 -12.18 -27.93
N TYR A 994 -24.13 -12.42 -27.91
CA TYR A 994 -23.13 -11.53 -28.53
C TYR A 994 -22.15 -12.22 -29.49
N ALA A 995 -22.17 -13.56 -29.59
CA ALA A 995 -21.26 -14.32 -30.47
C ALA A 995 -21.27 -13.84 -31.93
N LYS A 996 -22.42 -13.34 -32.43
CA LYS A 996 -22.58 -12.84 -33.81
C LYS A 996 -21.77 -11.57 -34.10
N TRP A 997 -21.30 -10.86 -33.07
CA TRP A 997 -20.58 -9.60 -33.20
C TRP A 997 -19.06 -9.75 -33.07
N GLY A 998 -18.54 -10.99 -33.08
CA GLY A 998 -17.11 -11.23 -32.93
C GLY A 998 -16.59 -10.94 -31.51
N ILE A 999 -17.48 -11.02 -30.52
CA ILE A 999 -17.16 -10.83 -29.10
C ILE A 999 -17.05 -12.22 -28.45
N SER A 1000 -15.94 -12.47 -27.75
CA SER A 1000 -15.68 -13.73 -27.05
C SER A 1000 -16.25 -13.76 -25.63
N ASN A 1001 -16.24 -12.64 -24.90
CA ASN A 1001 -16.83 -12.55 -23.56
C ASN A 1001 -17.39 -11.17 -23.23
N ILE A 1002 -18.52 -11.13 -22.51
CA ILE A 1002 -18.99 -9.91 -21.84
C ILE A 1002 -19.29 -10.24 -20.38
N LYS A 1003 -18.61 -9.55 -19.46
CA LYS A 1003 -18.84 -9.64 -18.02
C LYS A 1003 -19.27 -8.29 -17.48
N ILE A 1004 -20.40 -8.27 -16.78
CA ILE A 1004 -20.86 -7.13 -15.99
C ILE A 1004 -20.50 -7.42 -14.54
N TYR A 1005 -19.96 -6.44 -13.83
CA TYR A 1005 -19.59 -6.63 -12.43
C TYR A 1005 -19.87 -5.39 -11.60
N SER A 1006 -20.06 -5.60 -10.31
CA SER A 1006 -20.07 -4.55 -9.29
C SER A 1006 -19.11 -4.93 -8.17
N ASN A 1007 -18.47 -3.92 -7.60
CA ASN A 1007 -17.52 -4.10 -6.51
C ASN A 1007 -17.73 -3.02 -5.44
N MET A 1008 -17.73 -3.44 -4.18
CA MET A 1008 -17.84 -2.57 -3.02
C MET A 1008 -16.62 -2.79 -2.12
N GLN A 1009 -15.95 -1.70 -1.72
CA GLN A 1009 -14.76 -1.73 -0.86
C GLN A 1009 -14.96 -0.97 0.44
N ASN A 1010 -14.24 -1.42 1.48
CA ASN A 1010 -14.33 -0.92 2.85
C ASN A 1010 -15.78 -0.85 3.37
N VAL A 1011 -16.59 -1.85 3.02
CA VAL A 1011 -18.06 -1.84 3.20
C VAL A 1011 -18.47 -1.65 4.66
N LEU A 1012 -17.79 -2.33 5.58
CA LEU A 1012 -18.10 -2.27 7.00
C LEU A 1012 -16.85 -2.58 7.83
N THR A 1013 -16.62 -1.81 8.88
CA THR A 1013 -15.54 -2.04 9.85
C THR A 1013 -16.11 -2.17 11.25
N TRP A 1014 -15.89 -3.32 11.88
CA TRP A 1014 -16.18 -3.54 13.28
C TRP A 1014 -14.94 -3.18 14.10
N THR A 1015 -15.04 -2.16 14.95
CA THR A 1015 -13.96 -1.68 15.82
C THR A 1015 -14.52 -0.96 17.03
N LYS A 1016 -13.71 -0.83 18.09
CA LYS A 1016 -13.99 0.04 19.23
C LYS A 1016 -13.35 1.42 19.11
N TYR A 1017 -12.50 1.62 18.10
CA TYR A 1017 -11.82 2.87 17.85
C TYR A 1017 -12.80 4.01 17.54
N LYS A 1018 -12.68 5.13 18.24
CA LYS A 1018 -13.62 6.26 18.13
C LYS A 1018 -13.35 7.17 16.93
N GLY A 1019 -12.11 7.22 16.42
CA GLY A 1019 -11.76 8.01 15.23
C GLY A 1019 -12.34 7.43 13.94
N TYR A 1020 -12.07 8.06 12.78
CA TYR A 1020 -12.67 7.68 11.50
C TYR A 1020 -12.38 6.23 11.08
N ASP A 1021 -11.12 5.79 11.20
CA ASP A 1021 -10.65 4.50 10.71
C ASP A 1021 -9.54 3.94 11.63
N PRO A 1022 -9.71 2.71 12.18
CA PRO A 1022 -8.73 2.07 13.07
C PRO A 1022 -7.42 1.63 12.38
N GLU A 1023 -7.36 1.55 11.06
CA GLU A 1023 -6.16 1.15 10.30
C GLU A 1023 -5.18 2.32 10.16
N VAL A 1024 -4.49 2.69 11.23
CA VAL A 1024 -3.58 3.84 11.27
C VAL A 1024 -2.14 3.43 10.96
N GLY A 1025 -1.63 3.87 9.80
CA GLY A 1025 -0.26 3.58 9.35
C GLY A 1025 0.85 4.39 10.03
N SER A 1026 2.02 4.44 9.39
CA SER A 1026 3.18 5.20 9.86
C SER A 1026 3.10 6.66 9.43
N LEU A 1027 3.11 7.59 10.39
CA LEU A 1027 3.18 9.01 10.08
C LEU A 1027 4.50 9.30 9.34
N ASN A 1028 4.41 9.97 8.18
CA ASN A 1028 5.56 10.27 7.32
C ASN A 1028 6.37 9.03 6.89
N GLN A 1029 5.74 7.84 6.81
CA GLN A 1029 6.41 6.54 6.59
C GLN A 1029 7.49 6.17 7.63
N ASP A 1030 7.57 6.91 8.75
CA ASP A 1030 8.52 6.64 9.83
C ASP A 1030 7.99 5.47 10.68
N ALA A 1031 8.69 4.34 10.61
CA ALA A 1031 8.31 3.13 11.34
C ALA A 1031 8.21 3.34 12.86
N LEU A 1032 8.90 4.36 13.40
CA LEU A 1032 8.88 4.72 14.82
C LEU A 1032 7.68 5.62 15.22
N LEU A 1033 6.88 6.08 14.24
CA LEU A 1033 5.67 6.88 14.42
C LEU A 1033 4.43 6.15 13.87
N SER A 1034 4.35 4.84 14.09
CA SER A 1034 3.22 4.01 13.67
C SER A 1034 2.05 4.07 14.64
N GLY A 1035 0.81 4.03 14.13
CA GLY A 1035 -0.40 3.99 14.97
C GLY A 1035 -0.78 5.32 15.63
N ILE A 1036 -0.32 6.46 15.11
CA ILE A 1036 -0.67 7.79 15.62
C ILE A 1036 -1.63 8.47 14.64
N ASP A 1037 -2.90 8.59 15.04
CA ASP A 1037 -3.92 9.29 14.26
C ASP A 1037 -3.89 10.79 14.57
N ASN A 1038 -3.33 11.55 13.63
CA ASN A 1038 -3.15 12.99 13.74
C ASN A 1038 -4.13 13.78 12.86
N GLY A 1039 -5.35 13.26 12.63
CA GLY A 1039 -6.34 13.93 11.76
C GLY A 1039 -6.09 13.67 10.27
N ARG A 1040 -5.78 12.41 9.94
CA ARG A 1040 -5.49 11.97 8.57
C ARG A 1040 -6.75 11.91 7.70
N TYR A 1041 -6.54 11.84 6.39
CA TYR A 1041 -7.61 11.58 5.42
C TYR A 1041 -8.16 10.15 5.60
N PRO A 1042 -9.46 9.96 5.84
CA PRO A 1042 -10.04 8.65 6.11
C PRO A 1042 -10.18 7.81 4.83
N SER A 1043 -10.11 6.49 4.94
CA SER A 1043 -10.32 5.60 3.80
C SER A 1043 -11.81 5.56 3.41
N PRO A 1044 -12.16 5.84 2.15
CA PRO A 1044 -13.56 5.90 1.72
C PRO A 1044 -14.17 4.50 1.54
N THR A 1045 -15.50 4.45 1.62
CA THR A 1045 -16.30 3.37 1.04
C THR A 1045 -16.42 3.63 -0.46
N ILE A 1046 -16.11 2.63 -1.29
CA ILE A 1046 -16.14 2.78 -2.76
C ILE A 1046 -17.10 1.75 -3.33
N THR A 1047 -18.06 2.20 -4.14
CA THR A 1047 -18.94 1.32 -4.91
C THR A 1047 -18.73 1.55 -6.40
N THR A 1048 -18.51 0.49 -7.16
CA THR A 1048 -18.26 0.55 -8.60
C THR A 1048 -19.19 -0.37 -9.38
N LEU A 1049 -19.47 0.04 -10.63
CA LEU A 1049 -20.18 -0.74 -11.64
C LEU A 1049 -19.32 -0.76 -12.90
N GLY A 1050 -18.99 -1.95 -13.38
CA GLY A 1050 -18.05 -2.14 -14.47
C GLY A 1050 -18.48 -3.16 -15.51
N LEU A 1051 -17.79 -3.08 -16.64
CA LEU A 1051 -17.98 -3.89 -17.83
C LEU A 1051 -16.61 -4.35 -18.33
N ASN A 1052 -16.47 -5.65 -18.56
CA ASN A 1052 -15.32 -6.26 -19.19
C ASN A 1052 -15.75 -6.95 -20.49
N VAL A 1053 -15.14 -6.58 -21.61
CA VAL A 1053 -15.44 -7.12 -22.94
C VAL A 1053 -14.17 -7.66 -23.57
N ASN A 1054 -14.21 -8.91 -24.00
CA ASN A 1054 -13.14 -9.54 -24.79
C ASN A 1054 -13.66 -9.81 -26.19
N PHE A 1055 -12.87 -9.44 -27.20
CA PHE A 1055 -13.09 -9.71 -28.60
C PHE A 1055 -12.30 -10.94 -29.01
#